data_AF-A0A927LUY7-F1
#
_entry.id   AF-A0A927LUY7-F1
#
_cell.length_a   1.000
_cell.length_b   1.000
_cell.length_c   1.000
_cell.angle_alpha   90.00
_cell.angle_beta   90.00
_cell.angle_gamma   90.00
#
_symmetry.space_group_name_H-M   'P 1'
#
loop_
_entity.id
_entity.type
_entity.pdbx_description
1 polymer ?
#
loop_
_entity_poly.entity_id
_entity_poly.type
_entity_poly.pdbx_seq_one_letter_code
_entity_poly.pdbx_strand_id
1 'polypeptide(L)'
;MNKKLNRRFNKTSHVLAGAILLGALAAPLQASAAAGSAGIPGASSIQRQMEYLDRGLVAIKTDGGVFVSWRLLGNEPDGIAFNLYRDGVKVNPSPITNSTNYQDNSGSSESKYTVRAVLNGKEQPASAQAGVWDTNYLSVPLQKPADGINPDGSTFTYSANDASVGDLDGDGQYEIVLKWDPSNSKDNSQDGVTGEVFIDAYKLDGTLLWRISLGKNIRAGAHYTQFMVYDLDGDGKAEIAFKTADGTTDGTGKVIGDANADYRDLTGSRPGRVLSGPEYLSIFEGKTGKELVTVPYDPPRSKVTDWGDNYGNRVDRFLACIAYLDGKRPSLVMARGYYTRTVLVAYNWRDGQLTKLWTFDSNEPGNETYAGQGNHNLSVADVDGDGKDKIIYGAVTIDDNGKGLYNTRLGHGDALHVGDLDPGRPGLEVFKVNEDKNSPYGAAMWDAATGEVLWGVHTGKDTGRGMSADIDPNYEGEEVWASTGVGLYSNKGQKISSSTPSINFGIWWDGDLLRELLDNNHIDKWDYNNYKTVNLLTATEAASNNGTKANPALQADLFGDWREEAVWRTEDSTALHIYTTTDLTDHRIYTLMHDPVYRLGIAWQNVAYNQPPHTGFYLGVGMETPPAPNMYVVLPAEVKVEPQTLNLKSQGGQNSVTVSIQLPAGYDASAIDASTVQMSVYGSKPIAAQAAAGNKAALKFDRQQLIGALQGQNGNVEVTITGALRNGHTFRGTDTIKVIH
;
A
#
# COMPACT_ATOMS: atom_id res chain seq x y z
N MET A 1 12.84 18.72 63.95
CA MET A 1 13.52 18.50 65.26
C MET A 1 14.48 17.33 65.08
N ASN A 2 15.79 17.62 65.03
CA ASN A 2 16.99 16.75 65.20
C ASN A 2 17.14 15.46 64.36
N LYS A 3 18.31 15.00 63.87
CA LYS A 3 19.75 15.41 63.82
C LYS A 3 20.39 14.36 62.87
N LYS A 4 21.07 14.72 61.77
CA LYS A 4 22.54 14.93 61.67
C LYS A 4 23.42 13.86 62.37
N LEU A 5 24.22 13.10 61.60
CA LEU A 5 25.66 13.33 61.33
C LEU A 5 26.59 12.08 61.37
N ASN A 6 27.44 11.98 60.33
CA ASN A 6 28.88 11.63 60.29
C ASN A 6 29.41 10.21 60.59
N ARG A 7 30.27 9.73 59.66
CA ARG A 7 31.73 9.62 59.92
C ARG A 7 32.58 9.55 58.63
N ARG A 8 33.66 10.34 58.65
CA ARG A 8 34.80 10.43 57.71
C ARG A 8 35.85 9.37 58.03
N PHE A 9 36.71 9.01 57.05
CA PHE A 9 38.17 8.91 57.26
C PHE A 9 38.96 9.37 56.01
N ASN A 10 39.94 10.23 56.28
CA ASN A 10 41.07 10.75 55.45
C ASN A 10 42.16 9.65 55.29
N LYS A 11 43.26 9.69 54.52
CA LYS A 11 44.02 10.59 53.60
C LYS A 11 45.24 9.74 53.09
N THR A 12 45.85 10.11 51.95
CA THR A 12 47.32 10.19 51.58
C THR A 12 47.50 9.84 50.09
N SER A 13 47.75 10.75 49.14
CA SER A 13 48.98 11.54 48.84
C SER A 13 50.11 10.72 48.20
N HIS A 14 50.40 10.92 46.90
CA HIS A 14 51.75 11.16 46.39
C HIS A 14 51.74 11.87 45.02
N VAL A 15 52.64 12.84 44.92
CA VAL A 15 52.95 13.74 43.80
C VAL A 15 54.13 13.14 43.05
N LEU A 16 54.15 13.24 41.70
CA LEU A 16 55.41 13.36 40.98
C LEU A 16 55.22 14.30 39.78
N ALA A 17 55.96 15.39 39.80
CA ALA A 17 56.11 16.35 38.72
C ALA A 17 57.38 16.02 37.92
N GLY A 18 57.30 16.11 36.60
CA GLY A 18 58.43 16.10 35.67
C GLY A 18 58.18 17.14 34.59
N ALA A 19 58.94 18.23 34.65
CA ALA A 19 58.93 19.33 33.68
C ALA A 19 59.99 19.07 32.58
N ILE A 20 59.82 19.69 31.39
CA ILE A 20 60.76 20.67 30.78
C ILE A 20 60.57 20.86 29.25
N LEU A 21 60.22 22.10 28.89
CA LEU A 21 60.72 23.00 27.82
C LEU A 21 60.28 22.97 26.32
N LEU A 22 59.69 24.13 25.97
CA LEU A 22 60.01 25.12 24.90
C LEU A 22 59.55 24.94 23.44
N GLY A 23 58.82 25.96 22.95
CA GLY A 23 59.05 26.54 21.61
C GLY A 23 57.84 27.02 20.78
N ALA A 24 57.75 28.34 20.57
CA ALA A 24 57.23 29.07 19.39
C ALA A 24 55.71 29.41 19.21
N LEU A 25 55.41 30.70 19.47
CA LEU A 25 54.83 31.74 18.58
C LEU A 25 53.70 31.43 17.57
N ALA A 26 52.54 32.06 17.85
CA ALA A 26 51.68 32.92 16.99
C ALA A 26 50.91 32.36 15.75
N ALA A 27 49.57 32.33 15.86
CA ALA A 27 48.51 32.89 14.96
C ALA A 27 47.18 32.10 15.08
N PRO A 28 46.00 32.70 14.80
CA PRO A 28 44.72 32.24 15.35
C PRO A 28 44.09 31.10 14.52
N LEU A 29 43.66 30.03 15.18
CA LEU A 29 42.77 29.03 14.59
C LEU A 29 41.32 29.52 14.67
N GLN A 30 40.74 29.80 13.50
CA GLN A 30 39.30 29.75 13.30
C GLN A 30 38.85 28.31 13.56
N ALA A 31 38.10 28.10 14.64
CA ALA A 31 37.41 26.84 14.88
C ALA A 31 36.09 26.84 14.09
N SER A 32 36.05 26.10 12.98
CA SER A 32 34.80 25.63 12.39
C SER A 32 34.19 24.60 13.33
N ALA A 33 33.08 24.94 13.99
CA ALA A 33 32.28 24.01 14.74
C ALA A 33 31.59 23.03 13.76
N ALA A 34 32.08 21.80 13.71
CA ALA A 34 31.31 20.68 13.20
C ALA A 34 30.32 20.26 14.29
N ALA A 35 29.09 20.73 14.20
CA ALA A 35 27.97 20.13 14.91
C ALA A 35 27.64 18.82 14.20
N GLY A 36 28.17 17.70 14.72
CA GLY A 36 27.67 16.39 14.36
C GLY A 36 26.24 16.24 14.88
N SER A 37 25.29 16.04 13.99
CA SER A 37 23.95 15.59 14.35
C SER A 37 24.09 14.23 15.04
N ALA A 38 23.67 14.16 16.30
CA ALA A 38 23.42 12.89 16.94
C ALA A 38 22.20 12.28 16.24
N GLY A 39 22.44 11.30 15.37
CA GLY A 39 21.39 10.53 14.72
C GLY A 39 20.58 9.75 15.76
N ILE A 40 19.28 9.67 15.53
CA ILE A 40 18.35 8.83 16.27
C ILE A 40 18.85 7.37 16.18
N PRO A 41 19.04 6.65 17.30
CA PRO A 41 19.34 5.23 17.25
C PRO A 41 18.06 4.48 16.84
N GLY A 42 18.02 3.93 15.62
CA GLY A 42 16.94 3.03 15.20
C GLY A 42 16.58 3.04 13.71
N ALA A 43 16.98 4.04 12.91
CA ALA A 43 16.66 4.04 11.49
C ALA A 43 17.42 2.92 10.75
N SER A 44 16.71 1.87 10.35
CA SER A 44 17.23 0.83 9.46
C SER A 44 17.76 1.46 8.18
N SER A 45 18.99 1.11 7.79
CA SER A 45 19.60 1.55 6.53
C SER A 45 19.02 0.85 5.29
N ILE A 46 18.00 0.00 5.46
CA ILE A 46 17.41 -0.80 4.38
C ILE A 46 16.39 0.06 3.64
N GLN A 47 16.66 0.37 2.37
CA GLN A 47 15.69 1.01 1.49
C GLN A 47 14.59 0.03 1.10
N ARG A 48 13.31 0.41 1.28
CA ARG A 48 12.17 -0.37 0.77
C ARG A 48 11.95 -0.10 -0.71
N GLN A 49 11.62 -1.14 -1.46
CA GLN A 49 11.04 -0.99 -2.80
C GLN A 49 9.74 -0.19 -2.67
N MET A 50 9.55 0.86 -3.44
CA MET A 50 8.28 1.55 -3.59
C MET A 50 8.03 1.82 -5.08
N GLU A 51 6.80 2.19 -5.41
CA GLU A 51 6.39 2.40 -6.80
C GLU A 51 7.10 3.61 -7.40
N TYR A 52 7.45 3.52 -8.68
CA TYR A 52 7.71 4.72 -9.45
C TYR A 52 6.38 5.42 -9.68
N LEU A 53 6.26 6.69 -9.27
CA LEU A 53 5.07 7.49 -9.48
C LEU A 53 5.39 8.72 -10.31
N ASP A 54 4.48 9.05 -11.22
CA ASP A 54 4.53 10.30 -11.95
C ASP A 54 4.18 11.50 -11.04
N ARG A 55 4.06 12.69 -11.61
CA ARG A 55 3.78 13.89 -10.82
C ARG A 55 2.38 13.90 -10.20
N GLY A 56 1.46 13.05 -10.65
CA GLY A 56 0.06 13.03 -10.21
C GLY A 56 -0.59 14.40 -10.36
N LEU A 57 -0.26 15.15 -11.41
CA LEU A 57 -0.73 16.53 -11.55
C LEU A 57 -2.23 16.55 -11.86
N VAL A 58 -3.01 17.21 -11.01
CA VAL A 58 -4.45 17.43 -11.21
C VAL A 58 -4.78 18.92 -11.17
N ALA A 59 -5.76 19.34 -11.98
CA ALA A 59 -6.23 20.71 -12.06
C ALA A 59 -7.76 20.75 -12.10
N ILE A 60 -8.37 21.56 -11.25
CA ILE A 60 -9.82 21.53 -10.97
C ILE A 60 -10.36 22.95 -10.99
N LYS A 61 -11.46 23.15 -11.70
CA LYS A 61 -12.15 24.43 -11.74
C LYS A 61 -12.77 24.72 -10.37
N THR A 62 -12.50 25.91 -9.84
CA THR A 62 -13.15 26.45 -8.65
C THR A 62 -13.78 27.80 -8.97
N ASP A 63 -14.62 28.34 -8.07
CA ASP A 63 -15.16 29.70 -8.21
C ASP A 63 -14.06 30.76 -8.29
N GLY A 64 -12.93 30.52 -7.60
CA GLY A 64 -11.78 31.42 -7.55
C GLY A 64 -10.79 31.29 -8.72
N GLY A 65 -10.96 30.34 -9.65
CA GLY A 65 -9.98 30.09 -10.72
C GLY A 65 -9.81 28.60 -10.98
N VAL A 66 -8.56 28.12 -10.94
CA VAL A 66 -8.23 26.70 -11.03
C VAL A 66 -7.34 26.33 -9.84
N PHE A 67 -7.79 25.37 -9.04
CA PHE A 67 -6.97 24.70 -8.04
C PHE A 67 -6.09 23.66 -8.74
N VAL A 68 -4.81 23.59 -8.39
CA VAL A 68 -3.86 22.63 -8.95
C VAL A 68 -3.09 21.97 -7.81
N SER A 69 -2.94 20.65 -7.82
CA SER A 69 -2.09 19.92 -6.87
C SER A 69 -1.27 18.83 -7.55
N TRP A 70 -0.17 18.44 -6.91
CA TRP A 70 0.75 17.42 -7.40
C TRP A 70 1.54 16.76 -6.27
N ARG A 71 2.14 15.59 -6.56
CA ARG A 71 2.83 14.81 -5.55
C ARG A 71 4.16 15.45 -5.18
N LEU A 72 4.50 15.45 -3.90
CA LEU A 72 5.91 15.46 -3.47
C LEU A 72 6.38 14.00 -3.43
N LEU A 73 7.34 13.63 -4.28
CA LEU A 73 7.76 12.23 -4.39
C LEU A 73 8.84 11.89 -3.35
N GLY A 74 8.82 10.67 -2.80
CA GLY A 74 9.70 10.24 -1.71
C GLY A 74 11.18 10.15 -2.09
N ASN A 75 11.47 10.08 -3.38
CA ASN A 75 12.81 10.15 -3.96
C ASN A 75 13.27 11.60 -4.24
N GLU A 76 12.47 12.62 -3.91
CA GLU A 76 12.86 14.03 -4.01
C GLU A 76 13.44 14.55 -2.69
N PRO A 77 14.51 15.35 -2.72
CA PRO A 77 15.10 15.91 -1.52
C PRO A 77 14.19 16.98 -0.90
N ASP A 78 14.26 17.17 0.42
CA ASP A 78 13.48 18.15 1.17
C ASP A 78 13.53 19.56 0.55
N GLY A 79 14.70 19.96 0.06
CA GLY A 79 14.95 21.26 -0.57
C GLY A 79 14.41 21.42 -2.01
N ILE A 80 13.70 20.44 -2.57
CA ILE A 80 13.08 20.58 -3.90
C ILE A 80 12.05 21.72 -3.89
N ALA A 81 11.94 22.42 -5.02
CA ALA A 81 10.93 23.46 -5.25
C ALA A 81 10.21 23.21 -6.58
N PHE A 82 9.12 23.93 -6.85
CA PHE A 82 8.31 23.71 -8.05
C PHE A 82 7.96 24.99 -8.79
N ASN A 83 7.92 24.92 -10.12
CA ASN A 83 7.31 25.93 -10.97
C ASN A 83 6.08 25.34 -11.65
N LEU A 84 4.98 26.11 -11.63
CA LEU A 84 3.74 25.77 -12.31
C LEU A 84 3.66 26.55 -13.62
N TYR A 85 3.23 25.88 -14.67
CA TYR A 85 3.06 26.44 -16.00
C TYR A 85 1.62 26.22 -16.46
N ARG A 86 0.97 27.29 -16.91
CA ARG A 86 -0.31 27.26 -17.63
C ARG A 86 -0.06 27.59 -19.09
N ASP A 87 -0.43 26.70 -20.00
CA ASP A 87 -0.27 26.85 -21.45
C ASP A 87 1.17 27.20 -21.87
N GLY A 88 2.15 26.63 -21.15
CA GLY A 88 3.58 26.87 -21.38
C GLY A 88 4.13 28.17 -20.77
N VAL A 89 3.31 28.96 -20.08
CA VAL A 89 3.72 30.19 -19.37
C VAL A 89 3.75 29.93 -17.86
N LYS A 90 4.87 30.28 -17.23
CA LYS A 90 5.02 30.15 -15.77
C LYS A 90 4.05 31.09 -15.04
N VAL A 91 3.32 30.58 -14.05
CA VAL A 91 2.27 31.34 -13.33
C VAL A 91 2.67 31.78 -11.92
N ASN A 92 3.61 31.08 -11.28
CA ASN A 92 4.11 31.45 -9.96
C ASN A 92 5.30 32.44 -10.07
N PRO A 93 5.36 33.52 -9.27
CA PRO A 93 6.44 34.52 -9.36
C PRO A 93 7.80 34.00 -8.86
N SER A 94 7.79 33.09 -7.89
CA SER A 94 8.96 32.44 -7.31
C SER A 94 8.68 30.94 -7.16
N PRO A 95 9.71 30.06 -7.22
CA PRO A 95 9.53 28.62 -7.00
C PRO A 95 8.76 28.33 -5.70
N ILE A 96 7.75 27.46 -5.79
CA ILE A 96 6.88 27.04 -4.70
C ILE A 96 7.65 26.05 -3.84
N THR A 97 7.66 26.26 -2.52
CA THR A 97 8.49 25.49 -1.57
C THR A 97 7.73 25.02 -0.33
N ASN A 98 6.62 25.69 0.01
CA ASN A 98 5.81 25.44 1.20
C ASN A 98 4.66 24.44 0.98
N SER A 99 4.25 24.19 -0.27
CA SER A 99 3.18 23.26 -0.61
C SER A 99 3.45 22.57 -1.95
N THR A 100 2.61 21.61 -2.30
CA THR A 100 2.51 21.05 -3.65
C THR A 100 1.11 21.26 -4.24
N ASN A 101 0.51 22.40 -3.91
CA ASN A 101 -0.71 22.91 -4.52
C ASN A 101 -0.56 24.38 -4.91
N TYR A 102 -1.51 24.88 -5.69
CA TYR A 102 -1.53 26.26 -6.13
C TYR A 102 -2.93 26.67 -6.59
N GLN A 103 -3.35 27.88 -6.23
CA GLN A 103 -4.57 28.49 -6.75
C GLN A 103 -4.21 29.47 -7.88
N ASP A 104 -4.57 29.12 -9.11
CA ASP A 104 -4.43 29.99 -10.28
C ASP A 104 -5.72 30.75 -10.57
N ASN A 105 -5.80 31.99 -10.08
CA ASN A 105 -6.97 32.86 -10.26
C ASN A 105 -7.23 33.29 -11.72
N SER A 106 -6.27 33.07 -12.63
CA SER A 106 -6.41 33.41 -14.06
C SER A 106 -6.65 32.17 -14.93
N GLY A 107 -6.71 30.98 -14.34
CA GLY A 107 -7.01 29.74 -15.04
C GLY A 107 -8.47 29.63 -15.48
N SER A 108 -8.70 28.90 -16.57
CA SER A 108 -10.02 28.56 -17.13
C SER A 108 -10.13 27.05 -17.40
N SER A 109 -11.33 26.54 -17.73
CA SER A 109 -11.53 25.13 -18.08
C SER A 109 -10.76 24.69 -19.34
N GLU A 110 -10.34 25.63 -20.20
CA GLU A 110 -9.53 25.36 -21.40
C GLU A 110 -8.03 25.31 -21.12
N SER A 111 -7.62 25.72 -19.92
CA SER A 111 -6.21 25.82 -19.54
C SER A 111 -5.56 24.45 -19.44
N LYS A 112 -4.25 24.38 -19.71
CA LYS A 112 -3.48 23.15 -19.52
C LYS A 112 -2.27 23.39 -18.64
N TYR A 113 -2.07 22.52 -17.67
CA TYR A 113 -1.03 22.68 -16.65
C TYR A 113 0.10 21.68 -16.81
N THR A 114 1.31 22.13 -16.49
CA THR A 114 2.48 21.27 -16.24
C THR A 114 3.25 21.79 -15.05
N VAL A 115 3.90 20.90 -14.30
CA VAL A 115 4.77 21.25 -13.18
C VAL A 115 6.21 20.89 -13.54
N ARG A 116 7.16 21.72 -13.12
CA ARG A 116 8.59 21.46 -13.23
C ARG A 116 9.21 21.52 -11.85
N ALA A 117 9.86 20.44 -11.44
CA ALA A 117 10.69 20.44 -10.25
C ALA A 117 11.92 21.35 -10.46
N VAL A 118 12.42 21.94 -9.40
CA VAL A 118 13.60 22.81 -9.38
C VAL A 118 14.58 22.21 -8.39
N LEU A 119 15.55 21.47 -8.91
CA LEU A 119 16.57 20.78 -8.13
C LEU A 119 17.88 21.57 -8.18
N ASN A 120 18.38 21.99 -7.01
CA ASN A 120 19.62 22.78 -6.89
C ASN A 120 19.61 24.04 -7.80
N GLY A 121 18.46 24.72 -7.86
CA GLY A 121 18.26 25.91 -8.69
C GLY A 121 18.11 25.63 -10.20
N LYS A 122 18.16 24.38 -10.64
CA LYS A 122 17.97 23.98 -12.03
C LYS A 122 16.59 23.36 -12.24
N GLU A 123 15.84 23.94 -13.17
CA GLU A 123 14.56 23.39 -13.59
C GLU A 123 14.72 22.04 -14.30
N GLN A 124 13.88 21.09 -13.92
CA GLN A 124 13.79 19.75 -14.49
C GLN A 124 12.77 19.73 -15.64
N PRO A 125 12.70 18.65 -16.43
CA PRO A 125 11.67 18.52 -17.47
C PRO A 125 10.25 18.65 -16.90
N ALA A 126 9.32 19.06 -17.76
CA ALA A 126 7.91 19.17 -17.40
C ALA A 126 7.30 17.79 -17.09
N SER A 127 6.35 17.78 -16.15
CA SER A 127 5.42 16.67 -15.96
C SER A 127 4.59 16.41 -17.21
N ALA A 128 3.84 15.30 -17.21
CA ALA A 128 2.69 15.16 -18.09
C ALA A 128 1.74 16.36 -17.94
N GLN A 129 1.06 16.70 -19.03
CA GLN A 129 0.14 17.82 -19.08
C GLN A 129 -1.23 17.42 -18.52
N ALA A 130 -1.78 18.23 -17.62
CA ALA A 130 -3.12 18.05 -17.06
C ALA A 130 -4.10 19.05 -17.67
N GLY A 131 -5.28 18.58 -18.08
CA GLY A 131 -6.44 19.41 -18.36
C GLY A 131 -7.21 19.75 -17.08
N VAL A 132 -8.12 20.73 -17.17
CA VAL A 132 -8.93 21.15 -16.02
C VAL A 132 -10.22 20.35 -15.95
N TRP A 133 -10.54 19.80 -14.78
CA TRP A 133 -11.84 19.17 -14.51
C TRP A 133 -12.86 20.23 -14.09
N ASP A 134 -14.08 20.14 -14.62
CA ASP A 134 -15.18 21.04 -14.23
C ASP A 134 -15.87 20.59 -12.92
N THR A 135 -15.60 19.36 -12.48
CA THR A 135 -16.06 18.77 -11.22
C THR A 135 -14.86 18.49 -10.32
N ASN A 136 -15.08 18.46 -9.00
CA ASN A 136 -14.07 18.02 -8.03
C ASN A 136 -13.95 16.49 -7.94
N TYR A 137 -14.46 15.78 -8.95
CA TYR A 137 -14.27 14.36 -9.11
C TYR A 137 -13.94 14.00 -10.56
N LEU A 138 -13.15 12.95 -10.74
CA LEU A 138 -12.97 12.27 -12.02
C LEU A 138 -13.98 11.13 -12.12
N SER A 139 -14.73 11.07 -13.22
CA SER A 139 -15.61 9.94 -13.52
C SER A 139 -14.84 8.91 -14.36
N VAL A 140 -14.75 7.68 -13.86
CA VAL A 140 -14.17 6.51 -14.54
C VAL A 140 -15.32 5.62 -15.02
N PRO A 141 -15.69 5.64 -16.31
CA PRO A 141 -16.73 4.79 -16.85
C PRO A 141 -16.45 3.30 -16.63
N LEU A 142 -17.45 2.56 -16.18
CA LEU A 142 -17.37 1.13 -15.91
C LEU A 142 -18.15 0.31 -16.94
N GLN A 143 -17.62 -0.87 -17.27
CA GLN A 143 -18.34 -1.87 -18.05
C GLN A 143 -19.11 -2.81 -17.12
N LYS A 144 -20.24 -2.34 -16.60
CA LYS A 144 -21.07 -3.13 -15.67
C LYS A 144 -21.36 -4.55 -16.20
N PRO A 145 -21.02 -5.62 -15.43
CA PRO A 145 -21.39 -6.99 -15.81
C PRO A 145 -22.90 -7.16 -15.91
N ALA A 146 -23.33 -8.04 -16.82
CA ALA A 146 -24.74 -8.35 -16.97
C ALA A 146 -25.30 -9.07 -15.73
N ASP A 147 -26.56 -8.78 -15.41
CA ASP A 147 -27.33 -9.50 -14.39
C ASP A 147 -27.44 -11.00 -14.74
N GLY A 148 -27.65 -11.84 -13.73
CA GLY A 148 -27.61 -13.28 -13.88
C GLY A 148 -28.70 -14.03 -13.13
N ILE A 149 -28.77 -15.34 -13.39
CA ILE A 149 -29.69 -16.30 -12.75
C ILE A 149 -28.86 -17.50 -12.30
N ASN A 150 -28.99 -17.87 -11.03
CA ASN A 150 -28.33 -19.05 -10.47
C ASN A 150 -29.04 -20.35 -10.86
N PRO A 151 -28.39 -21.52 -10.68
CA PRO A 151 -29.01 -22.83 -10.93
C PRO A 151 -30.28 -23.08 -10.11
N ASP A 152 -30.44 -22.44 -8.95
CA ASP A 152 -31.64 -22.51 -8.11
C ASP A 152 -32.78 -21.58 -8.57
N GLY A 153 -32.58 -20.84 -9.67
CA GLY A 153 -33.53 -19.89 -10.24
C GLY A 153 -33.49 -18.50 -9.59
N SER A 154 -32.67 -18.27 -8.57
CA SER A 154 -32.51 -16.94 -7.98
C SER A 154 -31.81 -15.98 -8.95
N THR A 155 -32.38 -14.79 -9.12
CA THR A 155 -31.81 -13.71 -9.95
C THR A 155 -30.88 -12.83 -9.11
N PHE A 156 -29.88 -12.24 -9.74
CA PHE A 156 -28.99 -11.26 -9.11
C PHE A 156 -28.54 -10.20 -10.12
N THR A 157 -28.34 -8.98 -9.64
CA THR A 157 -27.67 -7.88 -10.34
C THR A 157 -26.28 -7.63 -9.79
N TYR A 158 -25.47 -6.79 -10.45
CA TYR A 158 -24.15 -6.39 -9.97
C TYR A 158 -24.08 -4.93 -9.51
N SER A 159 -23.23 -4.69 -8.51
CA SER A 159 -22.74 -3.36 -8.14
C SER A 159 -21.20 -3.37 -8.08
N ALA A 160 -20.58 -2.25 -8.46
CA ALA A 160 -19.17 -2.02 -8.16
C ALA A 160 -18.98 -2.08 -6.63
N ASN A 161 -17.85 -2.57 -6.15
CA ASN A 161 -17.64 -2.82 -4.72
C ASN A 161 -16.23 -2.39 -4.31
N ASP A 162 -15.56 -3.14 -3.44
CA ASP A 162 -14.20 -2.82 -2.99
C ASP A 162 -13.23 -2.74 -4.17
N ALA A 163 -12.29 -1.81 -4.08
CA ALA A 163 -11.21 -1.62 -5.04
C ALA A 163 -9.84 -1.62 -4.36
N SER A 164 -8.81 -1.74 -5.17
CA SER A 164 -7.41 -1.50 -4.81
C SER A 164 -6.71 -0.84 -6.01
N VAL A 165 -5.43 -0.51 -5.86
CA VAL A 165 -4.65 0.18 -6.89
C VAL A 165 -3.25 -0.40 -7.04
N GLY A 166 -2.73 -0.29 -8.25
CA GLY A 166 -1.35 -0.56 -8.61
C GLY A 166 -1.07 0.04 -9.98
N ASP A 167 0.19 0.40 -10.23
CA ASP A 167 0.64 0.73 -11.58
C ASP A 167 0.85 -0.58 -12.35
N LEU A 168 -0.10 -0.94 -13.21
CA LEU A 168 -0.16 -2.26 -13.86
C LEU A 168 0.67 -2.32 -15.15
N ASP A 169 1.09 -1.18 -15.69
CA ASP A 169 1.87 -1.12 -16.93
C ASP A 169 3.20 -0.36 -16.86
N GLY A 170 3.50 0.25 -15.70
CA GLY A 170 4.77 0.86 -15.33
C GLY A 170 4.90 2.33 -15.76
N ASP A 171 3.80 3.03 -15.99
CA ASP A 171 3.79 4.42 -16.48
C ASP A 171 3.84 5.48 -15.36
N GLY A 172 3.72 5.06 -14.11
CA GLY A 172 3.71 5.89 -12.91
C GLY A 172 2.32 6.40 -12.49
N GLN A 173 1.25 5.93 -13.13
CA GLN A 173 -0.13 6.18 -12.73
C GLN A 173 -0.78 4.91 -12.19
N TYR A 174 -1.70 5.08 -11.25
CA TYR A 174 -2.46 3.95 -10.72
C TYR A 174 -3.60 3.56 -11.66
N GLU A 175 -3.74 2.26 -11.91
CA GLU A 175 -5.00 1.67 -12.35
C GLU A 175 -5.86 1.29 -11.15
N ILE A 176 -7.18 1.30 -11.34
CA ILE A 176 -8.14 0.77 -10.38
C ILE A 176 -8.37 -0.72 -10.65
N VAL A 177 -8.11 -1.56 -9.66
CA VAL A 177 -8.54 -2.97 -9.64
C VAL A 177 -9.83 -3.07 -8.84
N LEU A 178 -10.94 -3.39 -9.52
CA LEU A 178 -12.29 -3.30 -8.97
C LEU A 178 -12.93 -4.69 -8.81
N LYS A 179 -13.45 -4.98 -7.63
CA LYS A 179 -14.35 -6.12 -7.40
C LYS A 179 -15.79 -5.77 -7.75
N TRP A 180 -16.45 -6.65 -8.47
CA TRP A 180 -17.91 -6.63 -8.65
C TRP A 180 -18.58 -7.58 -7.68
N ASP A 181 -19.54 -7.06 -6.92
CA ASP A 181 -20.31 -7.86 -5.97
C ASP A 181 -21.72 -8.13 -6.54
N PRO A 182 -22.15 -9.40 -6.62
CA PRO A 182 -23.53 -9.71 -6.96
C PRO A 182 -24.43 -9.36 -5.77
N SER A 183 -25.59 -8.78 -6.03
CA SER A 183 -26.64 -8.40 -5.04
C SER A 183 -27.09 -9.52 -4.09
N ASN A 184 -26.75 -10.77 -4.41
CA ASN A 184 -27.03 -11.93 -3.59
C ASN A 184 -25.78 -12.54 -2.94
N SER A 185 -24.69 -11.77 -2.79
CA SER A 185 -23.53 -12.13 -1.96
C SER A 185 -23.96 -12.47 -0.51
N LYS A 186 -23.09 -13.15 0.23
CA LYS A 186 -23.43 -13.75 1.53
C LYS A 186 -22.38 -13.49 2.57
N ASP A 187 -22.81 -13.15 3.78
CA ASP A 187 -21.98 -13.40 4.96
C ASP A 187 -21.79 -14.91 5.15
N ASN A 188 -20.70 -15.31 5.79
CA ASN A 188 -20.40 -16.72 6.06
C ASN A 188 -21.45 -17.39 6.96
N SER A 189 -22.22 -16.65 7.74
CA SER A 189 -23.32 -17.20 8.54
C SER A 189 -24.56 -17.55 7.71
N GLN A 190 -24.65 -17.08 6.46
CA GLN A 190 -25.82 -17.22 5.59
C GLN A 190 -25.61 -18.29 4.52
N ASP A 191 -26.61 -19.16 4.33
CA ASP A 191 -26.67 -20.10 3.20
C ASP A 191 -27.30 -19.41 1.96
N GLY A 192 -27.13 -20.03 0.78
CA GLY A 192 -27.65 -19.55 -0.52
C GLY A 192 -26.58 -19.51 -1.60
N VAL A 193 -26.98 -19.77 -2.85
CA VAL A 193 -26.12 -19.67 -4.04
C VAL A 193 -25.87 -18.19 -4.33
N THR A 194 -24.63 -17.84 -4.68
CA THR A 194 -24.25 -16.48 -5.08
C THR A 194 -23.95 -16.45 -6.57
N GLY A 195 -24.12 -15.27 -7.19
CA GLY A 195 -23.49 -14.98 -8.48
C GLY A 195 -21.97 -15.10 -8.42
N GLU A 196 -21.33 -15.06 -9.59
CA GLU A 196 -19.87 -15.06 -9.70
C GLU A 196 -19.28 -13.76 -9.17
N VAL A 197 -18.02 -13.80 -8.76
CA VAL A 197 -17.24 -12.58 -8.47
C VAL A 197 -16.44 -12.25 -9.73
N PHE A 198 -16.43 -10.97 -10.11
CA PHE A 198 -15.53 -10.45 -11.15
C PHE A 198 -14.51 -9.50 -10.53
N ILE A 199 -13.29 -9.54 -11.06
CA ILE A 199 -12.26 -8.52 -10.81
C ILE A 199 -11.92 -7.88 -12.16
N ASP A 200 -12.02 -6.56 -12.24
CA ASP A 200 -11.64 -5.78 -13.42
C ASP A 200 -10.41 -4.93 -13.12
N ALA A 201 -9.67 -4.54 -14.15
CA ALA A 201 -8.72 -3.42 -14.09
C ALA A 201 -9.11 -2.31 -15.06
N TYR A 202 -9.13 -1.07 -14.57
CA TYR A 202 -9.42 0.13 -15.36
C TYR A 202 -8.28 1.14 -15.24
N LYS A 203 -7.89 1.73 -16.37
CA LYS A 203 -7.17 3.02 -16.35
C LYS A 203 -8.11 4.14 -15.90
N LEU A 204 -7.55 5.23 -15.40
CA LEU A 204 -8.30 6.40 -14.94
C LEU A 204 -9.14 7.06 -16.05
N ASP A 205 -8.86 6.79 -17.33
CA ASP A 205 -9.66 7.26 -18.46
C ASP A 205 -10.89 6.38 -18.78
N GLY A 206 -11.12 5.31 -18.01
CA GLY A 206 -12.22 4.35 -18.22
C GLY A 206 -11.89 3.19 -19.14
N THR A 207 -10.65 3.08 -19.64
CA THR A 207 -10.22 1.93 -20.43
C THR A 207 -10.21 0.67 -19.55
N LEU A 208 -11.13 -0.26 -19.82
CA LEU A 208 -11.09 -1.62 -19.26
C LEU A 208 -9.90 -2.36 -19.87
N LEU A 209 -8.93 -2.74 -19.05
CA LEU A 209 -7.79 -3.56 -19.48
C LEU A 209 -8.20 -5.03 -19.62
N TRP A 210 -8.90 -5.57 -18.62
CA TRP A 210 -9.33 -6.97 -18.58
C TRP A 210 -10.37 -7.21 -17.48
N ARG A 211 -11.02 -8.38 -17.54
CA ARG A 211 -11.91 -8.93 -16.52
C ARG A 211 -11.52 -10.38 -16.20
N ILE A 212 -11.32 -10.70 -14.93
CA ILE A 212 -11.19 -12.05 -14.41
C ILE A 212 -12.55 -12.48 -13.84
N SER A 213 -13.06 -13.64 -14.26
CA SER A 213 -14.17 -14.32 -13.56
C SER A 213 -13.61 -15.32 -12.57
N LEU A 214 -13.97 -15.22 -11.29
CA LEU A 214 -13.56 -16.22 -10.30
C LEU A 214 -14.34 -17.54 -10.46
N GLY A 215 -15.43 -17.52 -11.22
CA GLY A 215 -16.25 -18.68 -11.51
C GLY A 215 -17.08 -19.17 -10.32
N LYS A 216 -17.92 -20.16 -10.59
CA LYS A 216 -18.91 -20.70 -9.64
C LYS A 216 -18.34 -21.27 -8.33
N ASN A 217 -17.05 -21.63 -8.29
CA ASN A 217 -16.41 -22.30 -7.16
C ASN A 217 -15.77 -21.32 -6.16
N ILE A 218 -15.90 -20.02 -6.38
CA ILE A 218 -15.62 -18.99 -5.38
C ILE A 218 -16.93 -18.30 -5.02
N ARG A 219 -17.29 -18.33 -3.74
CA ARG A 219 -18.52 -17.73 -3.23
C ARG A 219 -18.34 -16.22 -3.05
N ALA A 220 -19.37 -15.44 -3.35
CA ALA A 220 -19.34 -13.99 -3.19
C ALA A 220 -19.69 -13.56 -1.76
N GLY A 221 -18.93 -12.60 -1.24
CA GLY A 221 -19.13 -11.99 0.08
C GLY A 221 -17.83 -11.41 0.64
N ALA A 222 -17.95 -10.53 1.64
CA ALA A 222 -16.83 -9.80 2.22
C ALA A 222 -15.66 -10.70 2.66
N HIS A 223 -15.94 -11.87 3.23
CA HIS A 223 -14.91 -12.71 3.86
C HIS A 223 -14.28 -13.75 2.93
N TYR A 224 -14.65 -13.78 1.63
CA TYR A 224 -14.14 -14.77 0.67
C TYR A 224 -12.92 -14.25 -0.10
N THR A 225 -13.14 -13.49 -1.18
CA THR A 225 -12.07 -13.00 -2.04
C THR A 225 -11.38 -11.80 -1.42
N GLN A 226 -10.12 -11.98 -1.04
CA GLN A 226 -9.20 -10.95 -0.58
C GLN A 226 -8.13 -10.79 -1.67
N PHE A 227 -8.09 -9.66 -2.37
CA PHE A 227 -7.25 -9.48 -3.55
C PHE A 227 -6.14 -8.46 -3.30
N MET A 228 -4.89 -8.89 -3.47
CA MET A 228 -3.71 -8.06 -3.27
C MET A 228 -3.21 -7.54 -4.61
N VAL A 229 -3.00 -6.22 -4.70
CA VAL A 229 -2.48 -5.55 -5.88
C VAL A 229 -1.17 -4.88 -5.51
N TYR A 230 -0.06 -5.37 -6.06
CA TYR A 230 1.28 -4.93 -5.69
C TYR A 230 2.34 -5.41 -6.68
N ASP A 231 3.41 -4.64 -6.87
CA ASP A 231 4.61 -5.09 -7.58
C ASP A 231 5.42 -6.03 -6.67
N LEU A 232 5.10 -7.32 -6.72
CA LEU A 232 5.67 -8.32 -5.81
C LEU A 232 7.09 -8.70 -6.21
N ASP A 233 7.38 -8.76 -7.52
CA ASP A 233 8.69 -9.18 -8.02
C ASP A 233 9.67 -8.02 -8.25
N GLY A 234 9.25 -6.78 -8.10
CA GLY A 234 10.11 -5.60 -8.19
C GLY A 234 10.49 -5.27 -9.62
N ASP A 235 9.54 -5.36 -10.53
CA ASP A 235 9.72 -5.01 -11.92
C ASP A 235 9.17 -3.65 -12.35
N GLY A 236 8.53 -2.95 -11.43
CA GLY A 236 7.89 -1.66 -11.66
C GLY A 236 6.46 -1.79 -12.15
N LYS A 237 5.87 -2.99 -12.16
CA LYS A 237 4.46 -3.22 -12.51
C LYS A 237 3.81 -4.09 -11.46
N ALA A 238 2.60 -3.74 -11.05
CA ALA A 238 1.88 -4.50 -10.05
C ALA A 238 1.28 -5.79 -10.64
N GLU A 239 1.40 -6.89 -9.89
CA GLU A 239 0.60 -8.10 -10.07
C GLU A 239 -0.67 -8.06 -9.22
N ILE A 240 -1.55 -9.03 -9.47
CA ILE A 240 -2.72 -9.29 -8.65
C ILE A 240 -2.67 -10.71 -8.11
N ALA A 241 -2.84 -10.88 -6.81
CA ALA A 241 -2.84 -12.20 -6.16
C ALA A 241 -4.10 -12.42 -5.31
N PHE A 242 -4.76 -13.56 -5.50
CA PHE A 242 -5.90 -13.99 -4.66
C PHE A 242 -6.19 -15.48 -4.77
N LYS A 243 -7.07 -15.96 -3.89
CA LYS A 243 -7.60 -17.32 -3.90
C LYS A 243 -8.49 -17.56 -5.13
N THR A 244 -8.21 -18.63 -5.86
CA THR A 244 -8.94 -19.07 -7.05
C THR A 244 -9.40 -20.52 -6.90
N ALA A 245 -10.14 -21.01 -7.88
CA ALA A 245 -10.66 -22.38 -7.91
C ALA A 245 -10.75 -22.90 -9.35
N ASP A 246 -11.10 -24.19 -9.48
CA ASP A 246 -11.46 -24.75 -10.78
C ASP A 246 -12.59 -23.91 -11.42
N GLY A 247 -12.40 -23.52 -12.68
CA GLY A 247 -13.36 -22.69 -13.42
C GLY A 247 -13.13 -21.18 -13.32
N THR A 248 -12.17 -20.71 -12.53
CA THR A 248 -11.69 -19.32 -12.62
C THR A 248 -11.16 -19.07 -14.04
N THR A 249 -11.56 -17.97 -14.67
CA THR A 249 -11.16 -17.57 -16.03
C THR A 249 -10.37 -16.29 -15.96
N ASP A 250 -9.11 -16.32 -16.41
CA ASP A 250 -8.20 -15.18 -16.39
C ASP A 250 -8.57 -14.10 -17.42
N GLY A 251 -7.87 -12.96 -17.40
CA GLY A 251 -8.13 -11.82 -18.29
C GLY A 251 -7.93 -12.10 -19.79
N THR A 252 -7.31 -13.23 -20.13
CA THR A 252 -7.11 -13.70 -21.51
C THR A 252 -8.15 -14.72 -21.95
N GLY A 253 -9.05 -15.12 -21.05
CA GLY A 253 -10.05 -16.16 -21.28
C GLY A 253 -9.56 -17.59 -20.98
N LYS A 254 -8.37 -17.76 -20.39
CA LYS A 254 -7.85 -19.07 -20.00
C LYS A 254 -8.47 -19.52 -18.69
N VAL A 255 -9.00 -20.73 -18.67
CA VAL A 255 -9.58 -21.34 -17.47
C VAL A 255 -8.49 -22.03 -16.63
N ILE A 256 -8.50 -21.75 -15.33
CA ILE A 256 -7.68 -22.42 -14.31
C ILE A 256 -8.40 -23.69 -13.87
N GLY A 257 -7.66 -24.82 -13.90
CA GLY A 257 -8.18 -26.11 -13.44
C GLY A 257 -9.28 -26.70 -14.33
N ASP A 258 -10.26 -27.37 -13.74
CA ASP A 258 -11.39 -27.98 -14.46
C ASP A 258 -12.54 -27.00 -14.68
N ALA A 259 -12.72 -26.56 -15.93
CA ALA A 259 -13.81 -25.66 -16.34
C ALA A 259 -15.22 -26.17 -16.00
N ASN A 260 -15.40 -27.48 -15.90
CA ASN A 260 -16.72 -28.09 -15.68
C ASN A 260 -17.00 -28.42 -14.22
N ALA A 261 -16.01 -28.33 -13.33
CA ALA A 261 -16.20 -28.64 -11.92
C ALA A 261 -17.23 -27.69 -11.28
N ASP A 262 -18.10 -28.27 -10.44
CA ASP A 262 -19.06 -27.54 -9.62
C ASP A 262 -19.08 -28.16 -8.22
N TYR A 263 -18.41 -27.47 -7.29
CA TYR A 263 -18.27 -27.88 -5.90
C TYR A 263 -19.25 -27.16 -4.97
N ARG A 264 -20.18 -26.39 -5.54
CA ARG A 264 -21.26 -25.79 -4.77
C ARG A 264 -22.18 -26.89 -4.24
N ASP A 265 -22.54 -26.79 -2.98
CA ASP A 265 -23.62 -27.61 -2.44
C ASP A 265 -24.96 -27.13 -3.05
N LEU A 266 -25.49 -27.80 -4.08
CA LEU A 266 -26.75 -27.41 -4.73
C LEU A 266 -27.96 -28.21 -4.24
N THR A 267 -27.74 -29.34 -3.56
CA THR A 267 -28.80 -30.29 -3.20
C THR A 267 -28.74 -30.75 -1.73
N GLY A 268 -27.69 -30.36 -1.01
CA GLY A 268 -27.45 -30.73 0.37
C GLY A 268 -27.92 -29.67 1.38
N SER A 269 -27.39 -29.79 2.60
CA SER A 269 -27.84 -29.02 3.76
C SER A 269 -27.25 -27.61 3.86
N ARG A 270 -26.31 -27.24 2.97
CA ARG A 270 -25.56 -25.98 3.03
C ARG A 270 -25.56 -25.27 1.67
N PRO A 271 -26.74 -24.93 1.12
CA PRO A 271 -26.88 -24.51 -0.26
C PRO A 271 -25.94 -23.36 -0.63
N GLY A 272 -25.26 -23.49 -1.77
CA GLY A 272 -24.37 -22.48 -2.34
C GLY A 272 -22.97 -22.36 -1.73
N ARG A 273 -22.63 -23.15 -0.71
CA ARG A 273 -21.26 -23.17 -0.16
C ARG A 273 -20.33 -24.06 -0.97
N VAL A 274 -19.03 -23.74 -0.95
CA VAL A 274 -17.97 -24.51 -1.62
C VAL A 274 -17.02 -25.10 -0.57
N LEU A 275 -17.43 -26.21 0.04
CA LEU A 275 -16.72 -26.85 1.16
C LEU A 275 -15.92 -28.11 0.74
N SER A 276 -15.79 -28.33 -0.57
CA SER A 276 -15.03 -29.42 -1.17
C SER A 276 -14.32 -28.93 -2.43
N GLY A 277 -13.61 -29.84 -3.09
CA GLY A 277 -12.82 -29.52 -4.28
C GLY A 277 -11.49 -28.82 -3.98
N PRO A 278 -10.60 -28.75 -4.98
CA PRO A 278 -9.35 -28.01 -4.91
C PRO A 278 -9.57 -26.52 -4.59
N GLU A 279 -8.58 -25.92 -3.95
CA GLU A 279 -8.47 -24.48 -3.75
C GLU A 279 -7.09 -24.07 -4.21
N TYR A 280 -6.99 -22.93 -4.89
CA TYR A 280 -5.75 -22.46 -5.46
C TYR A 280 -5.41 -21.04 -4.99
N LEU A 281 -4.13 -20.69 -5.05
CA LEU A 281 -3.62 -19.33 -5.00
C LEU A 281 -3.02 -19.04 -6.37
N SER A 282 -3.49 -17.97 -7.01
CA SER A 282 -2.99 -17.54 -8.32
C SER A 282 -2.41 -16.14 -8.25
N ILE A 283 -1.39 -15.91 -9.06
CA ILE A 283 -0.85 -14.57 -9.37
C ILE A 283 -1.14 -14.28 -10.83
N PHE A 284 -1.63 -13.07 -11.10
CA PHE A 284 -2.01 -12.57 -12.40
C PHE A 284 -1.15 -11.37 -12.79
N GLU A 285 -0.79 -11.30 -14.07
CA GLU A 285 -0.10 -10.16 -14.65
C GLU A 285 -1.01 -8.92 -14.61
N GLY A 286 -0.50 -7.80 -14.09
CA GLY A 286 -1.27 -6.56 -13.98
C GLY A 286 -1.88 -6.07 -15.27
N LYS A 287 -1.09 -6.00 -16.33
CA LYS A 287 -1.50 -5.39 -17.59
C LYS A 287 -2.60 -6.14 -18.33
N THR A 288 -2.67 -7.47 -18.17
CA THR A 288 -3.53 -8.32 -19.02
C THR A 288 -4.48 -9.22 -18.22
N GLY A 289 -4.32 -9.31 -16.90
CA GLY A 289 -5.07 -10.23 -16.05
C GLY A 289 -4.74 -11.69 -16.34
N LYS A 290 -3.65 -11.97 -17.08
CA LYS A 290 -3.21 -13.32 -17.45
C LYS A 290 -2.66 -14.05 -16.23
N GLU A 291 -3.03 -15.31 -16.06
CA GLU A 291 -2.43 -16.18 -15.05
C GLU A 291 -0.91 -16.33 -15.28
N LEU A 292 -0.11 -15.96 -14.27
CA LEU A 292 1.34 -16.15 -14.24
C LEU A 292 1.71 -17.48 -13.56
N VAL A 293 1.10 -17.75 -12.41
CA VAL A 293 1.31 -18.99 -11.65
C VAL A 293 0.06 -19.32 -10.86
N THR A 294 -0.20 -20.62 -10.71
CA THR A 294 -1.21 -21.16 -9.79
C THR A 294 -0.61 -22.30 -8.98
N VAL A 295 -0.80 -22.25 -7.67
CA VAL A 295 -0.40 -23.29 -6.72
C VAL A 295 -1.59 -23.70 -5.84
N PRO A 296 -1.58 -24.86 -5.17
CA PRO A 296 -2.58 -25.15 -4.16
C PRO A 296 -2.62 -24.07 -3.07
N TYR A 297 -3.82 -23.67 -2.66
CA TYR A 297 -4.01 -22.68 -1.60
C TYR A 297 -3.55 -23.24 -0.24
N ASP A 298 -2.69 -22.51 0.44
CA ASP A 298 -2.27 -22.76 1.82
C ASP A 298 -2.61 -21.46 2.59
N PRO A 299 -3.43 -21.49 3.65
CA PRO A 299 -3.85 -22.66 4.44
C PRO A 299 -4.92 -23.55 3.76
N PRO A 300 -4.72 -24.88 3.67
CA PRO A 300 -5.72 -25.76 3.06
C PRO A 300 -6.98 -25.84 3.91
N ARG A 301 -8.13 -26.11 3.27
CA ARG A 301 -9.41 -26.33 3.98
C ARG A 301 -9.31 -27.46 5.00
N SER A 302 -8.70 -28.57 4.60
CA SER A 302 -8.66 -29.83 5.34
C SER A 302 -10.08 -30.24 5.78
N LYS A 303 -10.32 -30.60 7.04
CA LYS A 303 -11.69 -30.84 7.53
C LYS A 303 -12.30 -29.52 8.00
N VAL A 304 -13.50 -29.21 7.52
CA VAL A 304 -14.25 -28.00 7.93
C VAL A 304 -14.35 -27.87 9.45
N THR A 305 -14.52 -28.99 10.16
CA THR A 305 -14.62 -29.04 11.63
C THR A 305 -13.36 -28.60 12.37
N ASP A 306 -12.19 -28.65 11.73
CA ASP A 306 -10.93 -28.20 12.35
C ASP A 306 -10.93 -26.69 12.61
N TRP A 307 -11.83 -25.97 11.95
CA TRP A 307 -12.06 -24.53 12.12
C TRP A 307 -13.15 -24.22 13.15
N GLY A 308 -13.71 -25.22 13.84
CA GLY A 308 -14.62 -25.01 14.97
C GLY A 308 -16.11 -24.95 14.64
N ASP A 309 -16.50 -25.23 13.39
CA ASP A 309 -17.88 -25.54 13.03
C ASP A 309 -17.96 -26.55 11.89
N ASN A 310 -19.14 -27.14 11.66
CA ASN A 310 -19.35 -28.14 10.60
C ASN A 310 -20.17 -27.61 9.42
N TYR A 311 -20.42 -26.30 9.38
CA TYR A 311 -21.31 -25.66 8.40
C TYR A 311 -20.61 -24.67 7.48
N GLY A 312 -19.30 -24.47 7.68
CA GLY A 312 -18.48 -23.75 6.72
C GLY A 312 -18.46 -22.24 6.97
N ASN A 313 -18.61 -21.79 8.21
CA ASN A 313 -18.50 -20.36 8.53
C ASN A 313 -17.06 -19.98 8.83
N ARG A 314 -16.46 -20.55 9.88
CA ARG A 314 -15.10 -20.19 10.34
C ARG A 314 -14.00 -20.59 9.37
N VAL A 315 -14.22 -21.68 8.63
CA VAL A 315 -13.24 -22.17 7.63
C VAL A 315 -13.02 -21.15 6.52
N ASP A 316 -14.05 -20.43 6.08
CA ASP A 316 -13.95 -19.51 4.94
C ASP A 316 -13.82 -18.05 5.37
N ARG A 317 -13.16 -17.83 6.51
CA ARG A 317 -12.78 -16.50 6.99
C ARG A 317 -11.37 -16.19 6.52
N PHE A 318 -11.26 -15.49 5.40
CA PHE A 318 -9.97 -15.17 4.79
C PHE A 318 -9.57 -13.72 5.08
N LEU A 319 -8.27 -13.49 5.26
CA LEU A 319 -7.63 -12.16 5.20
C LEU A 319 -6.40 -12.27 4.29
N ALA A 320 -5.89 -11.15 3.80
CA ALA A 320 -4.64 -11.09 3.04
C ALA A 320 -3.92 -9.76 3.30
N CYS A 321 -2.60 -9.73 3.12
CA CYS A 321 -1.83 -8.49 3.16
C CYS A 321 -0.55 -8.58 2.33
N ILE A 322 0.05 -7.42 2.09
CA ILE A 322 1.43 -7.27 1.65
C ILE A 322 2.26 -6.87 2.85
N ALA A 323 3.46 -7.44 3.00
CA ALA A 323 4.39 -7.13 4.08
C ALA A 323 5.85 -7.22 3.61
N TYR A 324 6.69 -6.27 4.01
CA TYR A 324 8.12 -6.28 3.72
C TYR A 324 8.83 -7.10 4.80
N LEU A 325 8.65 -8.43 4.73
CA LEU A 325 9.16 -9.37 5.74
C LEU A 325 10.69 -9.47 5.74
N ASP A 326 11.37 -9.02 4.68
CA ASP A 326 12.83 -8.87 4.66
C ASP A 326 13.29 -7.41 4.85
N GLY A 327 12.34 -6.50 5.08
CA GLY A 327 12.54 -5.06 5.24
C GLY A 327 12.84 -4.31 3.95
N LYS A 328 12.88 -5.01 2.80
CA LYS A 328 13.32 -4.44 1.51
C LYS A 328 12.32 -4.64 0.38
N ARG A 329 11.78 -5.84 0.20
CA ARG A 329 10.88 -6.20 -0.90
C ARG A 329 9.58 -6.80 -0.34
N PRO A 330 8.46 -6.59 -1.04
CA PRO A 330 7.18 -7.10 -0.59
C PRO A 330 7.13 -8.63 -0.60
N SER A 331 6.37 -9.17 0.35
CA SER A 331 5.91 -10.54 0.44
C SER A 331 4.39 -10.55 0.51
N LEU A 332 3.77 -11.57 -0.07
CA LEU A 332 2.34 -11.84 0.01
C LEU A 332 2.04 -12.68 1.25
N VAL A 333 1.03 -12.32 2.04
CA VAL A 333 0.55 -13.13 3.17
C VAL A 333 -0.91 -13.47 2.97
N MET A 334 -1.24 -14.76 2.94
CA MET A 334 -2.60 -15.27 2.88
C MET A 334 -2.98 -15.86 4.23
N ALA A 335 -4.15 -15.52 4.75
CA ALA A 335 -4.61 -15.98 6.06
C ALA A 335 -5.98 -16.66 5.99
N ARG A 336 -6.19 -17.64 6.87
CA ARG A 336 -7.46 -18.36 7.05
C ARG A 336 -7.74 -18.54 8.54
N GLY A 337 -8.96 -18.18 8.95
CA GLY A 337 -9.51 -18.36 10.29
C GLY A 337 -9.02 -17.35 11.33
N TYR A 338 -9.95 -16.83 12.14
CA TYR A 338 -9.62 -15.93 13.26
C TYR A 338 -10.44 -16.16 14.54
N TYR A 339 -11.62 -16.78 14.44
CA TYR A 339 -12.45 -17.08 15.62
C TYR A 339 -11.94 -18.25 16.47
N THR A 340 -11.16 -19.14 15.87
CA THR A 340 -10.66 -20.39 16.48
C THR A 340 -9.26 -20.67 15.94
N ARG A 341 -9.06 -21.70 15.10
CA ARG A 341 -7.82 -21.93 14.39
C ARG A 341 -7.51 -20.74 13.49
N THR A 342 -6.26 -20.31 13.51
CA THR A 342 -5.74 -19.17 12.76
C THR A 342 -4.45 -19.57 12.09
N VAL A 343 -4.38 -19.39 10.77
CA VAL A 343 -3.22 -19.75 9.98
C VAL A 343 -2.87 -18.60 9.04
N LEU A 344 -1.59 -18.21 9.02
CA LEU A 344 -1.03 -17.22 8.11
C LEU A 344 0.11 -17.89 7.32
N VAL A 345 0.17 -17.67 6.01
CA VAL A 345 1.19 -18.22 5.14
C VAL A 345 1.80 -17.11 4.30
N ALA A 346 3.11 -16.94 4.40
CA ALA A 346 3.85 -15.93 3.67
C ALA A 346 4.53 -16.51 2.43
N TYR A 347 4.58 -15.71 1.37
CA TYR A 347 5.14 -16.05 0.08
C TYR A 347 5.95 -14.91 -0.51
N ASN A 348 6.92 -15.25 -1.33
CA ASN A 348 7.56 -14.33 -2.27
C ASN A 348 7.18 -14.72 -3.70
N TRP A 349 6.81 -13.75 -4.52
CA TRP A 349 6.79 -13.85 -5.97
C TRP A 349 8.03 -13.15 -6.51
N ARG A 350 9.01 -13.91 -7.01
CA ARG A 350 10.28 -13.37 -7.52
C ARG A 350 10.77 -14.26 -8.65
N ASP A 351 11.29 -13.65 -9.72
CA ASP A 351 11.92 -14.38 -10.83
C ASP A 351 11.00 -15.46 -11.44
N GLY A 352 9.69 -15.17 -11.53
CA GLY A 352 8.68 -16.09 -12.05
C GLY A 352 8.35 -17.27 -11.12
N GLN A 353 8.73 -17.23 -9.84
CA GLN A 353 8.52 -18.30 -8.88
C GLN A 353 7.77 -17.81 -7.63
N LEU A 354 6.69 -18.52 -7.29
CA LEU A 354 5.98 -18.34 -6.03
C LEU A 354 6.55 -19.28 -4.98
N THR A 355 7.26 -18.72 -4.00
CA THR A 355 7.99 -19.48 -2.98
C THR A 355 7.39 -19.21 -1.61
N LYS A 356 6.94 -20.26 -0.92
CA LYS A 356 6.50 -20.18 0.48
C LYS A 356 7.69 -19.87 1.39
N LEU A 357 7.53 -18.91 2.29
CA LEU A 357 8.53 -18.50 3.29
C LEU A 357 8.31 -19.21 4.61
N TRP A 358 7.12 -19.08 5.18
CA TRP A 358 6.75 -19.66 6.47
C TRP A 358 5.24 -19.87 6.57
N THR A 359 4.86 -20.66 7.57
CA THR A 359 3.46 -20.86 7.99
C THR A 359 3.40 -20.66 9.50
N PHE A 360 2.53 -19.74 9.95
CA PHE A 360 2.08 -19.66 11.34
C PHE A 360 0.76 -20.43 11.45
N ASP A 361 0.61 -21.30 12.44
CA ASP A 361 -0.64 -22.03 12.72
C ASP A 361 -0.88 -22.08 14.23
N SER A 362 -2.04 -21.61 14.68
CA SER A 362 -2.40 -21.60 16.10
C SER A 362 -2.62 -22.99 16.70
N ASN A 363 -2.76 -24.03 15.87
CA ASN A 363 -2.81 -25.42 16.35
C ASN A 363 -1.42 -26.03 16.59
N GLU A 364 -0.34 -25.40 16.17
CA GLU A 364 1.01 -25.89 16.46
C GLU A 364 1.38 -25.66 17.93
N PRO A 365 2.13 -26.59 18.56
CA PRO A 365 2.48 -26.50 19.98
C PRO A 365 3.16 -25.17 20.33
N GLY A 366 2.62 -24.47 21.32
CA GLY A 366 3.09 -23.15 21.77
C GLY A 366 2.33 -21.96 21.16
N ASN A 367 1.55 -22.17 20.10
CA ASN A 367 0.76 -21.13 19.46
C ASN A 367 -0.73 -21.13 19.87
N GLU A 368 -1.15 -22.02 20.77
CA GLU A 368 -2.56 -22.27 21.08
C GLU A 368 -3.30 -21.01 21.51
N THR A 369 -2.58 -20.09 22.15
CA THR A 369 -3.17 -18.85 22.68
C THR A 369 -3.50 -17.84 21.59
N TYR A 370 -2.91 -17.95 20.41
CA TYR A 370 -3.15 -17.05 19.27
C TYR A 370 -4.48 -17.35 18.55
N ALA A 371 -5.12 -18.48 18.88
CA ALA A 371 -6.46 -18.80 18.42
C ALA A 371 -7.51 -17.79 18.96
N GLY A 372 -8.49 -17.44 18.13
CA GLY A 372 -9.61 -16.58 18.56
C GLY A 372 -9.29 -15.09 18.69
N GLN A 373 -8.14 -14.64 18.16
CA GLN A 373 -7.64 -13.27 18.37
C GLN A 373 -7.76 -12.37 17.14
N GLY A 374 -7.89 -12.93 15.94
CA GLY A 374 -7.92 -12.15 14.71
C GLY A 374 -9.20 -11.33 14.54
N ASN A 375 -9.12 -10.26 13.75
CA ASN A 375 -10.26 -9.42 13.37
C ASN A 375 -10.80 -9.79 12.00
N HIS A 376 -11.86 -9.10 11.60
CA HIS A 376 -12.28 -8.99 10.19
C HIS A 376 -11.34 -8.12 9.33
N ASN A 377 -10.12 -7.87 9.79
CA ASN A 377 -9.13 -7.00 9.19
C ASN A 377 -7.79 -7.23 9.89
N LEU A 378 -6.72 -6.65 9.36
CA LEU A 378 -5.37 -6.72 9.89
C LEU A 378 -4.64 -5.40 9.58
N SER A 379 -3.46 -5.22 10.15
CA SER A 379 -2.55 -4.13 9.78
C SER A 379 -1.12 -4.67 9.65
N VAL A 380 -0.27 -3.91 8.98
CA VAL A 380 1.11 -4.29 8.70
C VAL A 380 2.02 -3.10 8.96
N ALA A 381 3.00 -3.29 9.84
CA ALA A 381 3.96 -2.24 10.19
C ALA A 381 5.23 -2.85 10.81
N ASP A 382 6.34 -2.14 10.72
CA ASP A 382 7.52 -2.40 11.53
C ASP A 382 7.29 -1.87 12.95
N VAL A 383 6.84 -2.74 13.84
CA VAL A 383 6.47 -2.37 15.22
C VAL A 383 7.62 -2.48 16.20
N ASP A 384 8.68 -3.22 15.89
CA ASP A 384 9.83 -3.43 16.80
C ASP A 384 11.12 -2.74 16.35
N GLY A 385 11.08 -2.03 15.21
CA GLY A 385 12.15 -1.16 14.73
C GLY A 385 13.31 -1.91 14.07
N ASP A 386 13.14 -3.16 13.66
CA ASP A 386 14.19 -3.93 12.96
C ASP A 386 14.24 -3.65 11.43
N GLY A 387 13.34 -2.81 10.93
CA GLY A 387 13.19 -2.42 9.54
C GLY A 387 12.22 -3.30 8.74
N LYS A 388 11.70 -4.38 9.32
CA LYS A 388 10.82 -5.34 8.64
C LYS A 388 9.42 -5.32 9.20
N ASP A 389 8.47 -5.73 8.39
CA ASP A 389 7.08 -5.68 8.81
C ASP A 389 6.66 -6.89 9.64
N LYS A 390 5.86 -6.60 10.67
CA LYS A 390 5.05 -7.55 11.42
C LYS A 390 3.60 -7.43 11.00
N ILE A 391 2.82 -8.46 11.30
CA ILE A 391 1.39 -8.53 10.96
C ILE A 391 0.59 -8.42 12.25
N ILE A 392 -0.08 -7.28 12.44
CA ILE A 392 -0.99 -7.04 13.55
C ILE A 392 -2.34 -7.65 13.15
N TYR A 393 -2.59 -8.86 13.64
CA TYR A 393 -3.74 -9.69 13.28
C TYR A 393 -4.79 -9.62 14.39
N GLY A 394 -5.43 -8.45 14.54
CA GLY A 394 -6.38 -8.18 15.62
C GLY A 394 -5.68 -8.05 16.97
N ALA A 395 -5.96 -8.98 17.89
CA ALA A 395 -5.43 -8.98 19.27
C ALA A 395 -4.07 -9.70 19.43
N VAL A 396 -3.48 -10.17 18.32
CA VAL A 396 -2.15 -10.80 18.27
C VAL A 396 -1.29 -10.16 17.18
N THR A 397 0.02 -10.25 17.34
CA THR A 397 0.99 -9.85 16.31
C THR A 397 1.87 -11.03 15.94
N ILE A 398 2.04 -11.24 14.63
CA ILE A 398 2.94 -12.24 14.04
C ILE A 398 4.17 -11.52 13.51
N ASP A 399 5.34 -12.03 13.89
CA ASP A 399 6.65 -11.49 13.59
C ASP A 399 7.03 -11.68 12.10
N ASP A 400 8.05 -10.96 11.60
CA ASP A 400 8.49 -11.00 10.18
C ASP A 400 8.87 -12.42 9.72
N ASN A 401 9.34 -13.22 10.67
CA ASN A 401 9.78 -14.60 10.49
C ASN A 401 8.67 -15.65 10.68
N GLY A 402 7.42 -15.22 10.91
CA GLY A 402 6.27 -16.12 11.04
C GLY A 402 6.04 -16.70 12.44
N LYS A 403 6.78 -16.25 13.46
CA LYS A 403 6.51 -16.61 14.85
C LYS A 403 5.48 -15.68 15.48
N GLY A 404 4.75 -16.14 16.49
CA GLY A 404 3.96 -15.23 17.30
C GLY A 404 4.87 -14.26 18.07
N LEU A 405 4.63 -12.95 17.94
CA LEU A 405 5.36 -11.91 18.67
C LEU A 405 4.74 -11.71 20.06
N TYR A 406 3.44 -11.41 20.11
CA TYR A 406 2.67 -11.34 21.36
C TYR A 406 1.19 -11.62 21.15
N ASN A 407 0.49 -11.75 22.28
CA ASN A 407 -0.96 -11.93 22.34
C ASN A 407 -1.55 -11.16 23.52
N THR A 408 -2.44 -10.20 23.24
CA THR A 408 -3.13 -9.40 24.27
C THR A 408 -4.23 -10.17 24.99
N ARG A 409 -4.73 -11.26 24.36
CA ARG A 409 -5.86 -12.09 24.82
C ARG A 409 -7.19 -11.35 24.91
N LEU A 410 -7.33 -10.25 24.19
CA LEU A 410 -8.57 -9.46 24.15
C LEU A 410 -9.62 -10.03 23.19
N GLY A 411 -9.23 -10.99 22.34
CA GLY A 411 -10.13 -11.71 21.44
C GLY A 411 -10.44 -10.95 20.14
N HIS A 412 -11.35 -11.54 19.38
CA HIS A 412 -11.86 -11.02 18.11
C HIS A 412 -12.51 -9.62 18.21
N GLY A 413 -12.51 -8.88 17.11
CA GLY A 413 -13.33 -7.69 16.90
C GLY A 413 -13.38 -7.20 15.45
N ASP A 414 -13.97 -6.02 15.29
CA ASP A 414 -14.46 -5.50 14.00
C ASP A 414 -13.70 -4.28 13.45
N ALA A 415 -12.83 -3.67 14.27
CA ALA A 415 -12.05 -2.51 13.87
C ALA A 415 -10.67 -2.48 14.54
N LEU A 416 -9.66 -2.01 13.81
CA LEU A 416 -8.24 -1.99 14.20
C LEU A 416 -7.55 -0.77 13.56
N HIS A 417 -6.79 -0.03 14.36
CA HIS A 417 -6.02 1.14 13.93
C HIS A 417 -4.60 0.98 14.46
N VAL A 418 -3.61 1.09 13.58
CA VAL A 418 -2.18 0.93 13.90
C VAL A 418 -1.43 2.08 13.28
N GLY A 419 -0.74 2.86 14.10
CA GLY A 419 -0.01 4.05 13.70
C GLY A 419 0.72 4.65 14.89
N ASP A 420 1.32 5.80 14.70
CA ASP A 420 1.90 6.61 15.78
C ASP A 420 0.77 7.42 16.43
N LEU A 421 -0.03 6.74 17.28
CA LEU A 421 -1.25 7.31 17.86
C LEU A 421 -0.91 8.19 19.07
N ASP A 422 0.18 7.86 19.76
CA ASP A 422 0.75 8.62 20.86
C ASP A 422 2.19 9.05 20.52
N PRO A 423 2.39 10.20 19.83
CA PRO A 423 3.72 10.67 19.44
C PRO A 423 4.61 11.01 20.64
N GLY A 424 4.04 11.12 21.85
CA GLY A 424 4.79 11.27 23.09
C GLY A 424 5.40 9.95 23.61
N ARG A 425 5.11 8.82 22.96
CA ARG A 425 5.63 7.48 23.28
C ARG A 425 6.39 6.94 22.05
N PRO A 426 7.69 6.61 22.17
CA PRO A 426 8.41 6.00 21.05
C PRO A 426 7.81 4.63 20.67
N GLY A 427 7.52 4.46 19.38
CA GLY A 427 6.95 3.23 18.85
C GLY A 427 5.66 3.52 18.10
N LEU A 428 4.90 2.47 17.80
CA LEU A 428 3.53 2.58 17.31
C LEU A 428 2.58 2.05 18.37
N GLU A 429 1.32 2.46 18.30
CA GLU A 429 0.23 1.95 19.11
C GLU A 429 -0.79 1.21 18.26
N VAL A 430 -1.55 0.35 18.93
CA VAL A 430 -2.73 -0.30 18.36
C VAL A 430 -3.94 0.12 19.15
N PHE A 431 -4.95 0.67 18.47
CA PHE A 431 -6.30 0.84 19.01
C PHE A 431 -7.28 -0.14 18.36
N LYS A 432 -8.00 -0.90 19.17
CA LYS A 432 -8.92 -1.96 18.72
C LYS A 432 -10.17 -2.02 19.57
N VAL A 433 -11.25 -2.47 18.95
CA VAL A 433 -12.49 -2.85 19.63
C VAL A 433 -12.71 -4.37 19.67
N ASN A 434 -13.46 -4.85 20.67
CA ASN A 434 -13.65 -6.28 20.95
C ASN A 434 -15.14 -6.66 20.92
N GLU A 435 -15.44 -7.79 20.28
CA GLU A 435 -16.82 -8.31 20.15
C GLU A 435 -17.24 -9.14 21.38
N ASP A 436 -16.31 -9.88 22.00
CA ASP A 436 -16.65 -10.72 23.17
C ASP A 436 -17.03 -9.85 24.36
N LYS A 437 -18.29 -9.97 24.80
CA LYS A 437 -18.83 -9.32 26.00
C LYS A 437 -18.06 -9.63 27.29
N ASN A 438 -17.30 -10.72 27.32
CA ASN A 438 -16.48 -11.12 28.47
C ASN A 438 -15.04 -10.60 28.37
N SER A 439 -14.66 -9.98 27.25
CA SER A 439 -13.35 -9.33 27.13
C SER A 439 -13.21 -8.27 28.24
N PRO A 440 -12.03 -8.15 28.87
CA PRO A 440 -11.82 -7.14 29.91
C PRO A 440 -12.09 -5.72 29.39
N TYR A 441 -11.94 -5.49 28.10
CA TYR A 441 -12.20 -4.20 27.45
C TYR A 441 -13.06 -4.37 26.21
N GLY A 442 -14.03 -3.48 26.00
CA GLY A 442 -14.72 -3.33 24.71
C GLY A 442 -13.90 -2.54 23.70
N ALA A 443 -13.07 -1.62 24.17
CA ALA A 443 -12.09 -0.89 23.38
C ALA A 443 -10.80 -0.72 24.19
N ALA A 444 -9.64 -0.92 23.58
CA ALA A 444 -8.35 -0.82 24.26
C ALA A 444 -7.25 -0.30 23.33
N MET A 445 -6.24 0.29 23.96
CA MET A 445 -5.00 0.69 23.31
C MET A 445 -3.81 -0.04 23.93
N TRP A 446 -2.88 -0.50 23.11
CA TRP A 446 -1.63 -1.12 23.57
C TRP A 446 -0.45 -0.73 22.71
N ASP A 447 0.74 -0.94 23.26
CA ASP A 447 2.01 -0.79 22.54
C ASP A 447 2.14 -1.86 21.43
N ALA A 448 2.35 -1.41 20.19
CA ALA A 448 2.29 -2.28 19.03
C ALA A 448 3.42 -3.30 18.96
N ALA A 449 4.54 -3.09 19.67
CA ALA A 449 5.71 -3.97 19.68
C ALA A 449 5.57 -5.10 20.71
N THR A 450 4.98 -4.79 21.86
CA THR A 450 5.01 -5.64 23.06
C THR A 450 3.66 -6.24 23.43
N GLY A 451 2.56 -5.62 22.99
CA GLY A 451 1.22 -5.99 23.43
C GLY A 451 0.87 -5.52 24.84
N GLU A 452 1.68 -4.66 25.44
CA GLU A 452 1.38 -4.06 26.75
C GLU A 452 0.16 -3.14 26.64
N VAL A 453 -0.95 -3.55 27.25
CA VAL A 453 -2.17 -2.73 27.30
C VAL A 453 -1.89 -1.47 28.11
N LEU A 454 -1.91 -0.32 27.42
CA LEU A 454 -1.70 0.99 28.00
C LEU A 454 -2.93 1.41 28.81
N TRP A 455 -4.12 1.22 28.22
CA TRP A 455 -5.41 1.43 28.86
C TRP A 455 -6.55 0.78 28.06
N GLY A 456 -7.72 0.69 28.67
CA GLY A 456 -8.92 0.23 27.98
C GLY A 456 -10.21 0.51 28.75
N VAL A 457 -11.34 0.43 28.05
CA VAL A 457 -12.68 0.70 28.57
C VAL A 457 -13.51 -0.58 28.51
N HIS A 458 -13.97 -1.05 29.67
CA HIS A 458 -14.89 -2.19 29.73
C HIS A 458 -16.32 -1.78 29.32
N THR A 459 -16.95 -2.54 28.43
CA THR A 459 -18.33 -2.31 27.99
C THR A 459 -19.29 -3.45 28.36
N GLY A 460 -18.77 -4.67 28.57
CA GLY A 460 -19.57 -5.86 28.85
C GLY A 460 -20.50 -6.30 27.71
N LYS A 461 -20.23 -5.82 26.48
CA LYS A 461 -21.04 -5.99 25.27
C LYS A 461 -20.15 -5.93 24.03
N ASP A 462 -20.67 -6.39 22.91
CA ASP A 462 -20.06 -6.17 21.60
C ASP A 462 -19.85 -4.67 21.34
N THR A 463 -18.61 -4.31 21.04
CA THR A 463 -18.19 -2.97 20.61
C THR A 463 -17.78 -3.06 19.15
N GLY A 464 -18.75 -3.04 18.24
CA GLY A 464 -18.53 -3.39 16.83
C GLY A 464 -17.90 -2.31 15.93
N ARG A 465 -17.51 -1.14 16.47
CA ARG A 465 -16.85 -0.05 15.72
C ARG A 465 -15.91 0.73 16.62
N GLY A 466 -14.74 1.10 16.10
CA GLY A 466 -13.81 2.05 16.71
C GLY A 466 -13.13 2.89 15.64
N MET A 467 -12.51 3.99 16.04
CA MET A 467 -11.73 4.87 15.18
C MET A 467 -10.56 5.47 15.97
N SER A 468 -9.47 5.76 15.26
CA SER A 468 -8.34 6.57 15.72
C SER A 468 -8.03 7.65 14.68
N ALA A 469 -7.94 8.90 15.13
CA ALA A 469 -7.57 10.05 14.30
C ALA A 469 -7.29 11.27 15.19
N ASP A 470 -6.34 12.12 14.79
CA ASP A 470 -6.17 13.45 15.40
C ASP A 470 -7.31 14.37 14.94
N ILE A 471 -8.23 14.70 15.85
CA ILE A 471 -9.43 15.50 15.56
C ILE A 471 -9.60 16.68 16.52
N ASP A 472 -8.84 16.72 17.61
CA ASP A 472 -8.91 17.73 18.66
C ASP A 472 -7.49 18.24 19.01
N PRO A 473 -7.06 19.39 18.48
CA PRO A 473 -5.70 19.90 18.64
C PRO A 473 -5.37 20.34 20.08
N ASN A 474 -6.31 20.21 21.02
CA ASN A 474 -6.06 20.42 22.44
C ASN A 474 -5.36 19.22 23.11
N TYR A 475 -5.25 18.09 22.41
CA TYR A 475 -4.57 16.88 22.84
C TYR A 475 -3.56 16.50 21.76
N GLU A 476 -2.30 16.30 22.14
CA GLU A 476 -1.25 15.90 21.20
C GLU A 476 -1.39 14.41 20.88
N GLY A 477 -1.38 14.05 19.58
CA GLY A 477 -1.57 12.69 19.08
C GLY A 477 -2.98 12.42 18.58
N GLU A 478 -3.31 11.16 18.32
CA GLU A 478 -4.62 10.78 17.82
C GLU A 478 -5.63 10.56 18.96
N GLU A 479 -6.84 11.08 18.81
CA GLU A 479 -7.98 10.66 19.61
C GLU A 479 -8.48 9.29 19.19
N VAL A 480 -9.13 8.59 20.13
CA VAL A 480 -9.81 7.33 19.86
C VAL A 480 -11.24 7.34 20.40
N TRP A 481 -12.15 6.73 19.65
CA TRP A 481 -13.54 6.55 20.08
C TRP A 481 -14.11 5.25 19.55
N ALA A 482 -15.18 4.79 20.20
CA ALA A 482 -15.83 3.55 19.85
C ALA A 482 -17.33 3.56 20.14
N SER A 483 -18.04 2.61 19.53
CA SER A 483 -19.47 2.39 19.72
C SER A 483 -19.79 1.90 21.16
N THR A 484 -21.06 1.56 21.40
CA THR A 484 -21.50 0.94 22.67
C THR A 484 -21.23 1.80 23.93
N GLY A 485 -21.18 3.13 23.75
CA GLY A 485 -21.12 4.09 24.85
C GLY A 485 -19.73 4.28 25.47
N VAL A 486 -18.66 3.87 24.77
CA VAL A 486 -17.27 4.14 25.19
C VAL A 486 -17.06 5.66 25.34
N GLY A 487 -17.36 6.42 24.28
CA GLY A 487 -17.10 7.86 24.18
C GLY A 487 -15.79 8.17 23.46
N LEU A 488 -15.42 9.45 23.42
CA LEU A 488 -14.19 9.98 22.83
C LEU A 488 -13.10 10.14 23.89
N TYR A 489 -11.89 9.69 23.60
CA TYR A 489 -10.72 9.73 24.48
C TYR A 489 -9.50 10.25 23.73
N SER A 490 -8.59 10.91 24.44
CA SER A 490 -7.22 11.13 23.94
C SER A 490 -6.45 9.80 23.85
N ASN A 491 -5.32 9.74 23.13
CA ASN A 491 -4.42 8.58 23.17
C ASN A 491 -3.94 8.17 24.58
N LYS A 492 -3.93 9.08 25.56
CA LYS A 492 -3.56 8.78 26.97
C LYS A 492 -4.68 8.16 27.81
N GLY A 493 -5.85 7.86 27.22
CA GLY A 493 -6.99 7.30 27.96
C GLY A 493 -7.76 8.30 28.83
N GLN A 494 -7.56 9.61 28.61
CA GLN A 494 -8.41 10.65 29.20
C GLN A 494 -9.70 10.77 28.37
N LYS A 495 -10.86 10.58 29.01
CA LYS A 495 -12.16 10.82 28.35
C LYS A 495 -12.34 12.30 28.06
N ILE A 496 -12.53 12.64 26.79
CA ILE A 496 -12.76 13.99 26.29
C ILE A 496 -14.26 14.29 26.27
N SER A 497 -15.04 13.38 25.68
CA SER A 497 -16.49 13.57 25.52
C SER A 497 -17.26 12.25 25.52
N SER A 498 -18.56 12.34 25.80
CA SER A 498 -19.49 11.22 25.54
C SER A 498 -20.15 11.33 24.16
N SER A 499 -20.09 12.50 23.52
CA SER A 499 -20.40 12.65 22.10
C SER A 499 -19.23 12.12 21.30
N THR A 500 -19.52 11.39 20.24
CA THR A 500 -18.52 10.85 19.31
C THR A 500 -18.88 11.30 17.90
N PRO A 501 -17.91 11.44 17.01
CA PRO A 501 -18.22 11.60 15.60
C PRO A 501 -18.56 10.24 14.95
N SER A 502 -18.63 10.18 13.62
CA SER A 502 -18.84 8.93 12.86
C SER A 502 -17.72 7.92 13.15
N ILE A 503 -18.00 6.63 13.00
CA ILE A 503 -17.08 5.55 13.37
C ILE A 503 -16.92 4.59 12.19
N ASN A 504 -16.22 5.07 11.15
CA ASN A 504 -15.98 4.29 9.93
C ASN A 504 -14.57 4.48 9.35
N PHE A 505 -14.27 5.61 8.70
CA PHE A 505 -12.93 5.94 8.17
C PHE A 505 -12.48 7.33 8.65
N GLY A 506 -11.19 7.50 8.89
CA GLY A 506 -10.54 8.81 8.93
C GLY A 506 -9.95 9.14 7.56
N ILE A 507 -10.05 10.40 7.11
CA ILE A 507 -9.56 10.88 5.83
C ILE A 507 -8.90 12.25 5.98
N TRP A 508 -7.69 12.46 5.45
CA TRP A 508 -7.13 13.81 5.34
C TRP A 508 -7.67 14.50 4.10
N TRP A 509 -8.58 15.47 4.30
CA TRP A 509 -9.36 16.05 3.21
C TRP A 509 -9.14 17.56 3.05
N ASP A 510 -9.17 18.32 4.13
CA ASP A 510 -9.09 19.78 4.04
C ASP A 510 -7.64 20.32 4.05
N GLY A 511 -7.46 21.58 4.45
CA GLY A 511 -6.18 22.26 4.42
C GLY A 511 -5.29 22.06 5.66
N ASP A 512 -5.84 21.63 6.79
CA ASP A 512 -5.12 21.50 8.06
C ASP A 512 -4.51 20.09 8.25
N LEU A 513 -3.95 19.83 9.44
CA LEU A 513 -3.32 18.54 9.77
C LEU A 513 -4.23 17.62 10.59
N LEU A 514 -5.39 18.10 11.04
CA LEU A 514 -6.38 17.22 11.64
C LEU A 514 -6.93 16.30 10.55
N ARG A 515 -7.52 15.19 10.98
CA ARG A 515 -8.09 14.21 10.07
C ARG A 515 -9.60 14.32 10.09
N GLU A 516 -10.20 14.45 8.92
CA GLU A 516 -11.65 14.40 8.72
C GLU A 516 -12.14 12.94 8.79
N LEU A 517 -13.45 12.77 8.64
CA LEU A 517 -14.13 11.50 8.83
C LEU A 517 -14.97 11.15 7.61
N LEU A 518 -14.71 9.99 7.03
CA LEU A 518 -15.47 9.45 5.92
C LEU A 518 -16.43 8.37 6.44
N ASP A 519 -17.71 8.53 6.14
CA ASP A 519 -18.72 7.51 6.36
C ASP A 519 -19.77 7.57 5.24
N ASN A 520 -20.23 6.42 4.77
CA ASN A 520 -21.13 6.34 3.62
C ASN A 520 -20.59 7.13 2.40
N ASN A 521 -21.29 8.16 1.94
CA ASN A 521 -20.94 9.02 0.81
C ASN A 521 -20.68 10.47 1.25
N HIS A 522 -20.26 10.68 2.49
CA HIS A 522 -19.96 12.01 3.02
C HIS A 522 -18.62 12.06 3.75
N ILE A 523 -18.06 13.27 3.80
CA ILE A 523 -16.87 13.62 4.57
C ILE A 523 -17.28 14.72 5.56
N ASP A 524 -16.99 14.49 6.83
CA ASP A 524 -17.31 15.38 7.94
C ASP A 524 -16.03 15.82 8.66
N LYS A 525 -16.01 17.04 9.18
CA LYS A 525 -15.00 17.53 10.13
C LYS A 525 -15.56 17.53 11.55
N TRP A 526 -14.71 17.20 12.52
CA TRP A 526 -15.08 17.33 13.93
C TRP A 526 -14.88 18.78 14.43
N ASP A 527 -15.96 19.39 14.91
CA ASP A 527 -15.89 20.66 15.64
C ASP A 527 -15.61 20.36 17.12
N TYR A 528 -14.32 20.22 17.44
CA TYR A 528 -13.83 19.89 18.78
C TYR A 528 -14.26 20.88 19.87
N ASN A 529 -14.54 22.14 19.52
CA ASN A 529 -15.01 23.15 20.48
C ASN A 529 -16.46 22.91 20.91
N ASN A 530 -17.29 22.34 20.02
CA ASN A 530 -18.73 22.15 20.25
C ASN A 530 -19.15 20.67 20.31
N TYR A 531 -18.21 19.74 20.15
CA TYR A 531 -18.41 18.29 20.15
C TYR A 531 -19.52 17.83 19.18
N LYS A 532 -19.42 18.26 17.91
CA LYS A 532 -20.34 17.88 16.83
C LYS A 532 -19.59 17.70 15.51
N THR A 533 -20.16 16.92 14.59
CA THR A 533 -19.65 16.83 13.22
C THR A 533 -20.24 17.95 12.34
N VAL A 534 -19.44 18.42 11.39
CA VAL A 534 -19.80 19.41 10.37
C VAL A 534 -19.53 18.79 9.00
N ASN A 535 -20.56 18.67 8.18
CA ASN A 535 -20.40 18.11 6.85
C ASN A 535 -19.60 19.05 5.94
N LEU A 536 -18.55 18.51 5.30
CA LEU A 536 -17.75 19.21 4.28
C LEU A 536 -18.17 18.82 2.87
N LEU A 537 -18.44 17.54 2.65
CA LEU A 537 -18.84 16.99 1.37
C LEU A 537 -19.96 15.97 1.56
N THR A 538 -20.96 16.02 0.68
CA THR A 538 -21.86 14.90 0.42
C THR A 538 -21.82 14.60 -1.07
N ALA A 539 -21.33 13.42 -1.46
CA ALA A 539 -21.24 12.98 -2.84
C ALA A 539 -22.62 12.49 -3.34
N THR A 540 -23.49 13.42 -3.73
CA THR A 540 -24.90 13.15 -4.06
C THR A 540 -25.13 12.25 -5.27
N GLU A 541 -24.12 12.08 -6.13
CA GLU A 541 -24.18 11.23 -7.33
C GLU A 541 -23.52 9.86 -7.10
N ALA A 542 -23.14 9.58 -5.84
CA ALA A 542 -22.35 8.43 -5.48
C ALA A 542 -22.94 7.68 -4.28
N ALA A 543 -22.61 6.40 -4.18
CA ALA A 543 -23.09 5.50 -3.13
C ALA A 543 -21.93 4.71 -2.52
N SER A 544 -22.08 4.40 -1.23
CA SER A 544 -21.20 3.48 -0.52
C SER A 544 -21.53 2.01 -0.79
N ASN A 545 -20.67 1.15 -0.27
CA ASN A 545 -20.66 -0.29 -0.43
C ASN A 545 -20.91 -1.03 0.90
N ASN A 546 -21.12 -2.34 0.81
CA ASN A 546 -21.10 -3.27 1.95
C ASN A 546 -22.18 -3.00 3.03
N GLY A 547 -23.33 -2.48 2.61
CA GLY A 547 -24.49 -2.29 3.48
C GLY A 547 -24.20 -1.31 4.62
N THR A 548 -24.34 -1.77 5.87
CA THR A 548 -24.11 -0.91 7.04
C THR A 548 -22.62 -0.61 7.28
N LYS A 549 -21.68 -1.35 6.67
CA LYS A 549 -20.26 -0.99 6.70
C LYS A 549 -19.99 0.29 5.90
N ALA A 550 -20.83 0.59 4.91
CA ALA A 550 -20.90 1.88 4.23
C ALA A 550 -19.52 2.37 3.74
N ASN A 551 -18.74 1.46 3.15
CA ASN A 551 -17.38 1.74 2.72
C ASN A 551 -17.36 2.54 1.40
N PRO A 552 -16.34 3.38 1.16
CA PRO A 552 -16.00 3.77 -0.20
C PRO A 552 -15.56 2.51 -0.99
N ALA A 553 -15.49 2.61 -2.32
CA ALA A 553 -14.78 1.61 -3.11
C ALA A 553 -13.29 1.61 -2.74
N LEU A 554 -12.72 2.80 -2.55
CA LEU A 554 -11.36 3.03 -2.08
C LEU A 554 -11.21 4.43 -1.48
N GLN A 555 -10.33 4.59 -0.50
CA GLN A 555 -9.78 5.87 -0.05
C GLN A 555 -8.25 5.79 -0.14
N ALA A 556 -7.61 6.70 -0.87
CA ALA A 556 -6.14 6.71 -1.04
C ALA A 556 -5.64 8.05 -1.57
N ASP A 557 -4.37 8.40 -1.33
CA ASP A 557 -3.67 9.48 -2.06
C ASP A 557 -3.30 8.90 -3.43
N LEU A 558 -4.18 9.07 -4.40
CA LEU A 558 -4.04 8.51 -5.73
C LEU A 558 -3.31 9.46 -6.66
N PHE A 559 -3.45 10.76 -6.47
CA PHE A 559 -2.81 11.82 -7.25
C PHE A 559 -3.00 13.16 -6.50
N GLY A 560 -2.50 14.26 -7.07
CA GLY A 560 -2.49 15.53 -6.35
C GLY A 560 -1.43 15.53 -5.26
N ASP A 561 -1.66 16.31 -4.21
CA ASP A 561 -0.76 16.37 -3.06
C ASP A 561 -1.12 15.28 -2.03
N TRP A 562 -0.66 15.42 -0.78
CA TRP A 562 -0.71 14.37 0.24
C TRP A 562 -2.12 13.98 0.73
N ARG A 563 -3.15 14.72 0.34
CA ARG A 563 -4.52 14.48 0.83
C ARG A 563 -5.15 13.34 0.06
N GLU A 564 -6.12 12.69 0.70
CA GLU A 564 -6.65 11.43 0.22
C GLU A 564 -7.83 11.67 -0.71
N GLU A 565 -7.82 11.02 -1.88
CA GLU A 565 -9.00 10.87 -2.72
C GLU A 565 -9.99 9.88 -2.10
N ALA A 566 -11.28 10.13 -2.35
CA ALA A 566 -12.37 9.22 -2.02
C ALA A 566 -13.04 8.68 -3.30
N VAL A 567 -13.02 7.36 -3.47
CA VAL A 567 -13.59 6.67 -4.63
C VAL A 567 -14.91 6.03 -4.25
N TRP A 568 -15.99 6.47 -4.89
CA TRP A 568 -17.31 5.86 -4.75
C TRP A 568 -17.85 5.43 -6.10
N ARG A 569 -18.74 4.43 -6.10
CA ARG A 569 -19.51 4.09 -7.30
C ARG A 569 -20.68 5.05 -7.48
N THR A 570 -21.15 5.21 -8.71
CA THR A 570 -22.51 5.71 -8.94
C THR A 570 -23.55 4.74 -8.40
N GLU A 571 -24.77 5.21 -8.12
CA GLU A 571 -25.86 4.37 -7.61
C GLU A 571 -26.12 3.15 -8.51
N ASP A 572 -26.08 3.35 -9.84
CA ASP A 572 -26.29 2.31 -10.85
C ASP A 572 -25.03 1.50 -11.20
N SER A 573 -23.87 1.89 -10.64
CA SER A 573 -22.55 1.30 -10.90
C SER A 573 -22.14 1.34 -12.37
N THR A 574 -22.45 2.42 -13.08
CA THR A 574 -21.95 2.68 -14.44
C THR A 574 -20.66 3.49 -14.46
N ALA A 575 -20.26 4.08 -13.33
CA ALA A 575 -18.96 4.74 -13.17
C ALA A 575 -18.45 4.64 -11.72
N LEU A 576 -17.15 4.85 -11.53
CA LEU A 576 -16.57 5.30 -10.26
C LEU A 576 -16.36 6.82 -10.33
N HIS A 577 -16.66 7.53 -9.25
CA HIS A 577 -16.30 8.93 -9.05
C HIS A 577 -15.15 8.99 -8.04
N ILE A 578 -14.00 9.50 -8.48
CA ILE A 578 -12.81 9.73 -7.66
C ILE A 578 -12.82 11.20 -7.26
N TYR A 579 -13.27 11.50 -6.05
CA TYR A 579 -13.30 12.84 -5.50
C TYR A 579 -11.92 13.21 -4.96
N THR A 580 -11.47 14.42 -5.26
CA THR A 580 -10.25 15.03 -4.71
C THR A 580 -10.58 16.42 -4.16
N THR A 581 -9.78 16.87 -3.20
CA THR A 581 -10.01 18.14 -2.51
C THR A 581 -9.59 19.35 -3.35
N THR A 582 -10.20 20.50 -3.06
CA THR A 582 -9.81 21.80 -3.64
C THR A 582 -9.43 22.82 -2.58
N ASP A 583 -9.36 22.41 -1.31
CA ASP A 583 -8.91 23.29 -0.24
C ASP A 583 -7.42 23.55 -0.40
N LEU A 584 -6.95 24.76 -0.07
CA LEU A 584 -5.52 25.04 -0.06
C LEU A 584 -4.93 24.57 1.27
N THR A 585 -3.76 23.96 1.18
CA THR A 585 -2.92 23.66 2.35
C THR A 585 -1.54 24.30 2.21
N ASP A 586 -1.03 24.81 3.32
CA ASP A 586 0.37 25.26 3.47
C ASP A 586 1.28 24.14 3.98
N HIS A 587 0.77 22.90 4.07
CA HIS A 587 1.53 21.73 4.46
C HIS A 587 2.06 21.00 3.22
N ARG A 588 3.30 20.55 3.34
CA ARG A 588 4.02 19.82 2.30
C ARG A 588 4.50 18.50 2.87
N ILE A 589 3.80 17.44 2.50
CA ILE A 589 4.04 16.08 2.95
C ILE A 589 4.33 15.25 1.70
N TYR A 590 5.22 14.27 1.82
CA TYR A 590 5.42 13.29 0.74
C TYR A 590 4.10 12.60 0.43
N THR A 591 3.88 12.21 -0.83
CA THR A 591 2.72 11.38 -1.17
C THR A 591 2.66 10.19 -0.22
N LEU A 592 1.48 9.94 0.34
CA LEU A 592 1.28 8.92 1.37
C LEU A 592 1.49 7.52 0.79
N MET A 593 1.40 7.36 -0.53
CA MET A 593 1.75 6.10 -1.20
C MET A 593 3.26 5.77 -1.14
N HIS A 594 4.09 6.69 -0.67
CA HIS A 594 5.50 6.44 -0.33
C HIS A 594 5.74 6.27 1.18
N ASP A 595 4.71 6.36 2.02
CA ASP A 595 4.79 5.92 3.41
C ASP A 595 4.62 4.39 3.50
N PRO A 596 5.52 3.67 4.19
CA PRO A 596 5.52 2.22 4.20
C PRO A 596 4.34 1.58 4.93
N VAL A 597 3.68 2.26 5.86
CA VAL A 597 2.49 1.72 6.56
C VAL A 597 1.23 2.05 5.78
N TYR A 598 1.13 3.27 5.27
CA TYR A 598 -0.01 3.75 4.50
C TYR A 598 -0.17 2.98 3.19
N ARG A 599 0.91 2.81 2.41
CA ARG A 599 0.84 2.08 1.13
C ARG A 599 0.40 0.63 1.30
N LEU A 600 0.83 -0.01 2.39
CA LEU A 600 0.37 -1.35 2.76
C LEU A 600 -1.09 -1.32 3.23
N GLY A 601 -1.49 -0.27 3.95
CA GLY A 601 -2.87 0.14 4.23
C GLY A 601 -3.78 0.04 3.02
N ILE A 602 -3.38 0.69 1.93
CA ILE A 602 -4.13 0.68 0.66
C ILE A 602 -4.20 -0.73 0.05
N ALA A 603 -3.14 -1.53 0.18
CA ALA A 603 -3.13 -2.89 -0.34
C ALA A 603 -4.15 -3.79 0.39
N TRP A 604 -4.29 -3.66 1.72
CA TRP A 604 -5.23 -4.47 2.50
C TRP A 604 -6.61 -3.83 2.68
N GLN A 605 -6.86 -2.61 2.21
CA GLN A 605 -8.13 -1.90 2.45
C GLN A 605 -9.38 -2.69 2.00
N ASN A 606 -9.32 -3.47 0.92
CA ASN A 606 -10.44 -4.30 0.44
C ASN A 606 -10.75 -5.53 1.31
N VAL A 607 -9.91 -5.80 2.33
CA VAL A 607 -9.89 -7.10 3.00
C VAL A 607 -10.98 -7.17 4.06
N ALA A 608 -11.94 -8.07 3.83
CA ALA A 608 -13.07 -8.35 4.71
C ALA A 608 -13.86 -7.11 5.17
N TYR A 609 -13.61 -6.58 6.38
CA TYR A 609 -14.21 -5.32 6.82
C TYR A 609 -13.18 -4.20 6.73
N ASN A 610 -13.25 -3.45 5.63
CA ASN A 610 -12.34 -2.39 5.23
C ASN A 610 -12.06 -1.45 6.42
N GLN A 611 -10.79 -1.13 6.68
CA GLN A 611 -10.36 -0.12 7.66
C GLN A 611 -9.61 1.01 6.94
N PRO A 612 -9.61 2.23 7.50
CA PRO A 612 -8.82 3.33 6.94
C PRO A 612 -7.31 3.06 7.02
N PRO A 613 -6.52 3.56 6.06
CA PRO A 613 -5.07 3.52 6.15
C PRO A 613 -4.55 4.48 7.23
N HIS A 614 -3.38 4.19 7.79
CA HIS A 614 -2.62 5.07 8.70
C HIS A 614 -1.20 5.23 8.17
N THR A 615 -0.54 6.34 8.53
CA THR A 615 0.88 6.59 8.25
C THR A 615 1.78 5.91 9.28
N GLY A 616 3.03 5.64 8.90
CA GLY A 616 4.06 5.09 9.79
C GLY A 616 4.70 6.12 10.72
N PHE A 617 4.25 7.38 10.62
CA PHE A 617 4.63 8.51 11.46
C PHE A 617 3.36 9.26 11.86
N TYR A 618 3.41 10.03 12.96
CA TYR A 618 2.29 10.88 13.36
C TYR A 618 2.08 12.01 12.35
N LEU A 619 0.92 12.00 11.68
CA LEU A 619 0.47 13.06 10.79
C LEU A 619 -0.71 13.77 11.46
N GLY A 620 -0.40 14.88 12.12
CA GLY A 620 -1.33 15.60 12.98
C GLY A 620 -0.79 16.94 13.46
N VAL A 621 -1.57 17.67 14.24
CA VAL A 621 -1.19 18.99 14.76
C VAL A 621 -0.02 18.86 15.72
N GLY A 622 1.06 19.60 15.44
CA GLY A 622 2.27 19.56 16.25
C GLY A 622 3.26 18.46 15.85
N MET A 623 2.98 17.71 14.77
CA MET A 623 3.91 16.73 14.21
C MET A 623 5.31 17.32 13.94
N GLU A 624 6.33 16.49 14.12
CA GLU A 624 7.65 16.79 13.57
C GLU A 624 7.63 16.76 12.03
N THR A 625 8.66 17.30 11.39
CA THR A 625 8.79 17.13 9.94
C THR A 625 8.96 15.64 9.63
N PRO A 626 8.10 15.02 8.80
CA PRO A 626 8.19 13.60 8.53
C PRO A 626 9.54 13.27 7.92
N PRO A 627 10.15 12.12 8.28
CA PRO A 627 11.40 11.72 7.67
C PRO A 627 11.19 11.49 6.16
N ALA A 628 12.20 11.83 5.36
CA ALA A 628 12.21 11.45 3.95
C ALA A 628 12.10 9.91 3.84
N PRO A 629 11.20 9.38 2.99
CA PRO A 629 11.03 7.94 2.85
C PRO A 629 12.34 7.24 2.49
N ASN A 630 12.73 6.24 3.29
CA ASN A 630 13.91 5.42 2.98
C ASN A 630 13.56 4.36 1.94
N MET A 631 13.56 4.76 0.67
CA MET A 631 13.04 3.95 -0.43
C MET A 631 13.96 3.90 -1.65
N TYR A 632 13.74 2.90 -2.50
CA TYR A 632 14.17 2.87 -3.89
C TYR A 632 12.97 2.57 -4.79
N VAL A 633 13.09 2.90 -6.08
CA VAL A 633 12.05 2.64 -7.07
C VAL A 633 12.66 1.88 -8.23
N VAL A 634 11.81 1.21 -9.02
CA VAL A 634 12.17 0.60 -10.30
C VAL A 634 11.78 1.56 -11.41
N LEU A 635 12.76 2.22 -12.01
CA LEU A 635 12.50 3.21 -13.06
C LEU A 635 12.15 2.53 -14.39
N PRO A 636 11.07 2.96 -15.08
CA PRO A 636 10.80 2.52 -16.43
C PRO A 636 11.86 3.09 -17.38
N ALA A 637 12.68 2.23 -17.96
CA ALA A 637 13.72 2.63 -18.90
C ALA A 637 13.28 2.35 -20.34
N GLU A 638 13.41 3.36 -21.21
CA GLU A 638 13.39 3.13 -22.64
C GLU A 638 14.72 2.50 -23.05
N VAL A 639 14.66 1.32 -23.68
CA VAL A 639 15.85 0.60 -24.11
C VAL A 639 15.77 0.26 -25.58
N LYS A 640 16.92 0.35 -26.25
CA LYS A 640 17.05 0.03 -27.68
C LYS A 640 18.23 -0.88 -27.91
N VAL A 641 17.96 -2.09 -28.38
CA VAL A 641 18.93 -3.15 -28.68
C VAL A 641 19.32 -3.08 -30.16
N GLU A 642 20.61 -2.99 -30.44
CA GLU A 642 21.16 -2.94 -31.79
C GLU A 642 22.23 -4.01 -32.02
N PRO A 643 22.14 -4.80 -33.11
CA PRO A 643 21.14 -4.71 -34.18
C PRO A 643 19.78 -5.29 -33.78
N GLN A 644 18.71 -4.70 -34.33
CA GLN A 644 17.31 -5.13 -34.15
C GLN A 644 16.98 -6.47 -34.83
N THR A 645 17.89 -7.02 -35.63
CA THR A 645 17.75 -8.34 -36.25
C THR A 645 19.02 -9.16 -36.00
N LEU A 646 18.85 -10.34 -35.42
CA LEU A 646 19.93 -11.29 -35.15
C LEU A 646 19.74 -12.56 -35.96
N ASN A 647 20.71 -12.83 -36.84
CA ASN A 647 20.85 -14.12 -37.49
C ASN A 647 21.70 -15.05 -36.62
N LEU A 648 21.10 -16.15 -36.13
CA LEU A 648 21.76 -17.10 -35.24
C LEU A 648 22.88 -17.91 -35.93
N LYS A 649 22.89 -18.01 -37.26
CA LYS A 649 23.98 -18.64 -38.04
C LYS A 649 25.14 -17.69 -38.39
N SER A 650 24.98 -16.38 -38.18
CA SER A 650 26.01 -15.41 -38.57
C SER A 650 27.21 -15.44 -37.63
N GLN A 651 28.35 -15.91 -38.15
CA GLN A 651 29.65 -15.95 -37.46
C GLN A 651 30.54 -14.70 -37.71
N GLY A 652 30.03 -13.67 -38.41
CA GLY A 652 30.79 -12.45 -38.77
C GLY A 652 30.78 -11.36 -37.70
N GLY A 653 31.94 -10.73 -37.44
CA GLY A 653 32.22 -9.85 -36.29
C GLY A 653 31.76 -8.38 -36.40
N GLN A 654 31.18 -7.83 -35.34
CA GLN A 654 31.82 -7.24 -34.15
C GLN A 654 31.15 -7.91 -32.94
N ASN A 655 31.89 -8.27 -31.90
CA ASN A 655 31.46 -9.25 -30.88
C ASN A 655 30.40 -8.74 -29.87
N SER A 656 29.77 -7.60 -30.14
CA SER A 656 28.89 -6.95 -29.17
C SER A 656 27.55 -6.54 -29.76
N VAL A 657 26.49 -6.76 -28.99
CA VAL A 657 25.18 -6.10 -29.15
C VAL A 657 25.23 -4.81 -28.35
N THR A 658 24.76 -3.69 -28.91
CA THR A 658 24.73 -2.40 -28.21
C THR A 658 23.32 -2.15 -27.67
N VAL A 659 23.22 -1.73 -26.42
CA VAL A 659 21.97 -1.35 -25.77
C VAL A 659 22.06 0.11 -25.37
N SER A 660 21.19 0.93 -25.93
CA SER A 660 21.01 2.31 -25.48
C SER A 660 19.93 2.34 -24.39
N ILE A 661 20.18 3.07 -23.31
CA ILE A 661 19.31 3.18 -22.14
C ILE A 661 18.97 4.64 -21.92
N GLN A 662 17.69 4.96 -21.85
CA GLN A 662 17.15 6.26 -21.48
C GLN A 662 16.26 6.10 -20.25
N LEU A 663 16.57 6.87 -19.20
CA LEU A 663 15.82 6.88 -17.95
C LEU A 663 14.74 7.98 -17.98
N PRO A 664 13.73 7.92 -17.09
CA PRO A 664 12.72 8.96 -16.98
C PRO A 664 13.30 10.34 -16.69
N ALA A 665 12.50 11.37 -16.98
CA ALA A 665 12.85 12.75 -16.67
C ALA A 665 13.27 12.92 -15.19
N GLY A 666 14.32 13.71 -14.94
CA GLY A 666 14.89 13.91 -13.60
C GLY A 666 15.99 12.91 -13.22
N TYR A 667 16.18 11.84 -13.99
CA TYR A 667 17.27 10.89 -13.80
C TYR A 667 18.34 11.03 -14.87
N ASP A 668 19.60 11.09 -14.43
CA ASP A 668 20.76 11.18 -15.33
C ASP A 668 21.31 9.77 -15.62
N ALA A 669 21.36 9.37 -16.89
CA ALA A 669 21.97 8.12 -17.33
C ALA A 669 23.45 7.99 -16.92
N SER A 670 24.14 9.10 -16.62
CA SER A 670 25.50 9.09 -16.07
C SER A 670 25.59 8.45 -14.67
N ALA A 671 24.47 8.37 -13.95
CA ALA A 671 24.31 7.74 -12.65
C ALA A 671 24.19 6.21 -12.73
N ILE A 672 23.96 5.63 -13.91
CA ILE A 672 23.92 4.17 -14.10
C ILE A 672 25.24 3.55 -13.66
N ASP A 673 25.14 2.51 -12.83
CA ASP A 673 26.24 1.61 -12.52
C ASP A 673 26.28 0.50 -13.56
N ALA A 674 27.10 0.70 -14.60
CA ALA A 674 27.28 -0.24 -15.70
C ALA A 674 27.63 -1.68 -15.25
N SER A 675 28.22 -1.86 -14.06
CA SER A 675 28.57 -3.19 -13.53
C SER A 675 27.36 -4.02 -13.11
N THR A 676 26.23 -3.36 -12.85
CA THR A 676 24.97 -3.98 -12.43
C THR A 676 24.05 -4.30 -13.60
N VAL A 677 24.35 -3.78 -14.80
CA VAL A 677 23.43 -3.88 -15.93
C VAL A 677 23.46 -5.28 -16.54
N GLN A 678 22.28 -5.87 -16.69
CA GLN A 678 22.07 -7.21 -17.21
C GLN A 678 21.03 -7.20 -18.34
N MET A 679 21.17 -8.17 -19.23
CA MET A 679 20.24 -8.47 -20.30
C MET A 679 19.68 -9.88 -20.08
N SER A 680 18.37 -10.02 -20.13
CA SER A 680 17.66 -11.29 -19.97
C SER A 680 16.76 -11.55 -21.16
N VAL A 681 16.80 -12.79 -21.65
CA VAL A 681 15.78 -13.35 -22.54
C VAL A 681 14.98 -14.35 -21.71
N TYR A 682 13.66 -14.38 -21.87
CA TYR A 682 12.78 -15.24 -21.07
C TYR A 682 13.31 -16.70 -20.98
N GLY A 683 13.48 -17.20 -19.75
CA GLY A 683 13.97 -18.56 -19.47
C GLY A 683 15.48 -18.78 -19.60
N SER A 684 16.27 -17.74 -19.89
CA SER A 684 17.73 -17.81 -20.02
C SER A 684 18.46 -17.21 -18.82
N LYS A 685 19.75 -17.52 -18.68
CA LYS A 685 20.61 -16.87 -17.68
C LYS A 685 20.88 -15.41 -18.08
N PRO A 686 20.85 -14.45 -17.15
CA PRO A 686 21.20 -13.07 -17.43
C PRO A 686 22.61 -12.92 -18.00
N ILE A 687 22.77 -12.02 -18.96
CA ILE A 687 24.00 -11.67 -19.65
C ILE A 687 24.47 -10.33 -19.09
N ALA A 688 25.67 -10.28 -18.52
CA ALA A 688 26.22 -9.04 -17.98
C ALA A 688 26.70 -8.09 -19.09
N ALA A 689 26.53 -6.79 -18.87
CA ALA A 689 27.14 -5.78 -19.72
C ALA A 689 28.68 -5.86 -19.68
N GLN A 690 29.32 -5.64 -20.82
CA GLN A 690 30.77 -5.49 -20.96
C GLN A 690 31.18 -4.08 -20.48
N ALA A 691 32.37 -3.97 -19.87
CA ALA A 691 32.88 -2.72 -19.32
C ALA A 691 32.80 -1.54 -20.31
N ALA A 692 32.21 -0.42 -19.87
CA ALA A 692 31.77 0.68 -20.74
C ALA A 692 32.93 1.37 -21.48
N ALA A 693 32.82 1.48 -22.80
CA ALA A 693 33.62 2.38 -23.61
C ALA A 693 32.92 3.75 -23.71
N GLY A 694 33.32 4.71 -22.86
CA GLY A 694 33.12 6.15 -23.07
C GLY A 694 31.73 6.76 -22.86
N ASN A 695 30.63 6.08 -23.19
CA ASN A 695 29.25 6.61 -23.04
C ASN A 695 28.41 5.72 -22.10
N LYS A 696 28.08 6.20 -20.90
CA LYS A 696 27.40 5.42 -19.84
C LYS A 696 25.95 5.03 -20.19
N ALA A 697 25.33 5.71 -21.16
CA ALA A 697 23.98 5.41 -21.64
C ALA A 697 23.96 4.32 -22.74
N ALA A 698 25.11 3.90 -23.27
CA ALA A 698 25.20 2.89 -24.32
C ALA A 698 26.16 1.77 -23.90
N LEU A 699 25.62 0.59 -23.61
CA LEU A 699 26.37 -0.55 -23.09
C LEU A 699 26.47 -1.65 -24.13
N LYS A 700 27.55 -2.45 -24.04
CA LYS A 700 27.81 -3.56 -24.95
C LYS A 700 27.54 -4.88 -24.24
N PHE A 701 26.94 -5.84 -24.93
CA PHE A 701 26.68 -7.19 -24.42
C PHE A 701 27.32 -8.23 -25.33
N ASP A 702 27.76 -9.35 -24.76
CA ASP A 702 28.37 -10.42 -25.55
C ASP A 702 27.35 -11.04 -26.51
N ARG A 703 27.61 -10.91 -27.81
CA ARG A 703 26.69 -11.39 -28.84
C ARG A 703 26.53 -12.91 -28.83
N GLN A 704 27.56 -13.67 -28.46
CA GLN A 704 27.51 -15.14 -28.45
C GLN A 704 26.70 -15.66 -27.25
N GLN A 705 26.81 -15.01 -26.09
CA GLN A 705 25.95 -15.30 -24.95
C GLN A 705 24.48 -15.03 -25.30
N LEU A 706 24.18 -13.93 -26.01
CA LEU A 706 22.82 -13.64 -26.47
C LEU A 706 22.32 -14.67 -27.50
N ILE A 707 23.14 -15.05 -28.47
CA ILE A 707 22.79 -16.14 -29.41
C ILE A 707 22.50 -17.45 -28.65
N GLY A 708 23.28 -17.75 -27.61
CA GLY A 708 23.05 -18.88 -26.72
C GLY A 708 21.71 -18.79 -25.99
N ALA A 709 21.38 -17.62 -25.43
CA ALA A 709 20.11 -17.36 -24.75
C ALA A 709 18.89 -17.43 -25.69
N LEU A 710 19.07 -17.13 -26.98
CA LEU A 710 18.03 -17.17 -28.01
C LEU A 710 17.89 -18.53 -28.70
N GLN A 711 18.64 -19.57 -28.28
CA GLN A 711 18.53 -20.89 -28.89
C GLN A 711 17.09 -21.43 -28.78
N GLY A 712 16.54 -21.85 -29.91
CA GLY A 712 15.15 -22.34 -29.99
C GLY A 712 14.10 -21.25 -30.21
N GLN A 713 14.46 -19.96 -30.14
CA GLN A 713 13.57 -18.84 -30.43
C GLN A 713 13.54 -18.49 -31.93
N ASN A 714 12.44 -17.91 -32.41
CA ASN A 714 12.30 -17.43 -33.79
C ASN A 714 11.27 -16.28 -33.85
N GLY A 715 11.41 -15.37 -34.80
CA GLY A 715 10.51 -14.22 -34.95
C GLY A 715 10.85 -13.11 -33.97
N ASN A 716 9.83 -12.39 -33.49
CA ASN A 716 10.01 -11.29 -32.55
C ASN A 716 10.16 -11.83 -31.14
N VAL A 717 11.28 -11.49 -30.48
CA VAL A 717 11.62 -11.95 -29.14
C VAL A 717 11.87 -10.72 -28.27
N GLU A 718 11.19 -10.66 -27.14
CA GLU A 718 11.42 -9.63 -26.14
C GLU A 718 12.72 -9.89 -25.37
N VAL A 719 13.45 -8.82 -25.09
CA VAL A 719 14.66 -8.80 -24.30
C VAL A 719 14.48 -7.75 -23.20
N THR A 720 14.76 -8.14 -21.97
CA THR A 720 14.67 -7.27 -20.79
C THR A 720 16.06 -6.79 -20.41
N ILE A 721 16.19 -5.50 -20.10
CA ILE A 721 17.39 -4.87 -19.59
C ILE A 721 17.09 -4.36 -18.18
N THR A 722 17.92 -4.74 -17.21
CA THR A 722 17.82 -4.27 -15.83
C THR A 722 19.16 -3.72 -15.37
N GLY A 723 19.14 -2.89 -14.33
CA GLY A 723 20.36 -2.40 -13.68
C GLY A 723 20.05 -1.48 -12.51
N ALA A 724 21.09 -0.93 -11.92
CA ALA A 724 21.00 0.00 -10.80
C ALA A 724 21.72 1.32 -11.10
N LEU A 725 21.22 2.37 -10.45
CA LEU A 725 21.86 3.67 -10.33
C LEU A 725 22.74 3.68 -9.08
N ARG A 726 23.77 4.52 -9.04
CA ARG A 726 24.69 4.63 -7.89
C ARG A 726 24.03 5.10 -6.59
N ASN A 727 22.81 5.62 -6.66
CA ASN A 727 22.02 6.07 -5.50
C ASN A 727 21.01 5.01 -5.01
N GLY A 728 21.03 3.79 -5.57
CA GLY A 728 20.24 2.66 -5.08
C GLY A 728 18.96 2.36 -5.89
N HIS A 729 18.43 3.32 -6.65
CA HIS A 729 17.30 3.04 -7.55
C HIS A 729 17.69 2.01 -8.61
N THR A 730 16.74 1.19 -9.01
CA THR A 730 16.90 0.25 -10.11
C THR A 730 16.18 0.76 -11.34
N PHE A 731 16.40 0.14 -12.49
CA PHE A 731 15.62 0.38 -13.70
C PHE A 731 15.36 -0.92 -14.43
N ARG A 732 14.25 -0.95 -15.17
CA ARG A 732 13.88 -2.04 -16.06
C ARG A 732 13.34 -1.46 -17.37
N GLY A 733 13.76 -2.04 -18.48
CA GLY A 733 13.25 -1.73 -19.81
C GLY A 733 13.18 -2.98 -20.67
N THR A 734 12.31 -2.98 -21.67
CA THR A 734 12.18 -4.06 -22.64
C THR A 734 12.30 -3.55 -24.05
N ASP A 735 12.92 -4.34 -24.94
CA ASP A 735 12.91 -4.11 -26.38
C ASP A 735 12.65 -5.43 -27.11
N THR A 736 12.21 -5.37 -28.36
CA THR A 736 11.95 -6.54 -29.19
C THR A 736 12.98 -6.66 -30.30
N ILE A 737 13.65 -7.80 -30.39
CA ILE A 737 14.56 -8.12 -31.51
C ILE A 737 13.94 -9.17 -32.41
N LYS A 738 14.27 -9.11 -33.71
CA LYS A 738 13.89 -10.12 -34.68
C LYS A 738 14.97 -11.20 -34.78
N VAL A 739 14.64 -12.43 -34.41
CA VAL A 739 15.51 -13.60 -34.52
C VAL A 739 15.24 -14.34 -35.83
N ILE A 740 16.29 -14.60 -36.60
CA ILE A 740 16.26 -15.38 -37.85
C ILE A 740 17.34 -16.47 -37.85
N HIS A 741 17.11 -17.53 -38.61
CA HIS A 741 17.99 -18.70 -38.71
C HIS A 741 18.73 -18.77 -40.03
#